data_AF-F7RJG1-F1
#
_entry.id   AF-F7RJG1-F1
#
_cell.length_a   1.000
_cell.length_b   1.000
_cell.length_c   1.000
_cell.angle_alpha   90.00
_cell.angle_beta   90.00
_cell.angle_gamma   90.00
#
_symmetry.space_group_name_H-M   'P 1'
#
loop_
_entity.id
_entity.type
_entity.pdbx_description
1 polymer ?
#
loop_
_entity_poly.entity_id
_entity_poly.type
_entity_poly.pdbx_seq_one_letter_code
_entity_poly.pdbx_strand_id
1 'polypeptide(L)'
;MAIGICRVICTTLTLTLGLTACDNLASDKSAGIPTAREYQLISTLSINDGIETQKNMQGRVLLNYQLQDAKGKVDSLTTPLTNNAQFFVQPSLMQLSDHGMPIPISNIDPKNSARELTSIIKAGFNLELRNGDNNRLTPVTKIEEQDIAELFNRWANLKSLFEQSPTLPVVLEPRVGYSVSAPMDERLTWTVEQVSEDKLFAVLQGEKDSFKAYGKFELNRKTGWLESMALFKQDKQRGKTFTQRIVMAPKDRPYVMSILWHADDNYDAERNVDDLHKELYPISHVQREYKPNDKAFIQSLLADQQGIIDNIGDWGSNSPEEMQLRFVHAMSPQYVAADMRYGDITAFDESGKALDLNFWQHSTGSAINFSRNIESSADIIATGWDNTAAKLSQISYINAKLTLIPEANNVIDKSWDELLAKPYTFGYASLTIQPLDADAKLFKVVIKQSKTHNINLGIQQLTGKMAEARPEGDYPEWLTVSDKELLEQLIGVDENTHLMTRSLVLKLDEIPKTVLLVESQPQAELTQTKNIRFVPYTEYNQNLANPQSEFGNASMDNFIYGDLTSPKAEIGTVKDIKPATENGHNLYIPMSAALATACKPEIEQGFNEGKQTVTWQFVPKGPEGAAYHLMTPDRVRQYFYDKRIQGTIHCKGDISWQALAQSVTDRPWLIDLQSWLTDTDYGKEPSKDLPNYFRVEDAQGKPLTIRLPEASELRINEVLVDGRYLSVTGAAAKVSYMTISKDPVDIPYEFTFKPLP
;
A
#
# COMPACT_ATOMS: atom_id res chain seq x y z
N MET A 1 -24.49 37.65 62.04
CA MET A 1 -25.19 38.65 62.88
C MET A 1 -24.25 39.84 63.01
N ALA A 2 -24.76 41.06 62.93
CA ALA A 2 -24.08 42.36 62.75
C ALA A 2 -23.89 42.79 61.28
N ILE A 3 -24.47 43.96 61.03
CA ILE A 3 -24.84 44.64 59.78
C ILE A 3 -23.78 45.71 59.44
N GLY A 4 -23.66 46.07 58.16
CA GLY A 4 -23.04 47.33 57.71
C GLY A 4 -22.94 47.39 56.18
N ILE A 5 -24.05 47.59 55.45
CA ILE A 5 -24.64 48.87 55.00
C ILE A 5 -23.80 49.60 53.93
N CYS A 6 -24.40 49.61 52.72
CA CYS A 6 -24.41 50.62 51.64
C CYS A 6 -23.05 51.09 51.04
N ARG A 7 -22.93 51.27 49.72
CA ARG A 7 -23.89 51.93 48.83
C ARG A 7 -23.64 51.54 47.37
N VAL A 8 -24.72 51.18 46.68
CA VAL A 8 -24.86 51.05 45.23
C VAL A 8 -25.14 52.43 44.63
N ILE A 9 -24.49 52.75 43.51
CA ILE A 9 -25.02 53.59 42.42
C ILE A 9 -24.60 52.85 41.12
N CYS A 10 -25.42 51.93 40.59
CA CYS A 10 -26.33 52.14 39.44
C CYS A 10 -25.63 52.84 38.27
N THR A 11 -25.35 52.19 37.14
CA THR A 11 -26.41 51.93 36.14
C THR A 11 -25.95 50.93 35.05
N THR A 12 -26.76 49.87 34.87
CA THR A 12 -27.18 49.19 33.60
C THR A 12 -26.11 48.65 32.63
N LEU A 13 -26.13 47.41 32.11
CA LEU A 13 -27.27 46.57 31.71
C LEU A 13 -26.84 45.08 31.49
N THR A 14 -27.67 44.14 31.97
CA THR A 14 -27.98 42.76 31.45
C THR A 14 -26.85 41.79 31.05
N LEU A 15 -26.57 40.76 31.87
CA LEU A 15 -27.19 39.40 31.90
C LEU A 15 -26.74 38.46 30.76
N THR A 16 -25.82 37.54 31.09
CA THR A 16 -25.89 36.16 30.59
C THR A 16 -25.27 35.23 31.64
N LEU A 17 -26.05 34.21 31.98
CA LEU A 17 -25.78 33.19 32.99
C LEU A 17 -24.58 32.33 32.60
N GLY A 18 -23.75 32.05 33.60
CA GLY A 18 -22.66 31.09 33.49
C GLY A 18 -23.16 29.65 33.41
N LEU A 19 -22.52 28.89 32.53
CA LEU A 19 -22.28 27.46 32.70
C LEU A 19 -20.77 27.29 32.84
N THR A 20 -20.33 27.13 34.09
CA THR A 20 -18.98 26.76 34.46
C THR A 20 -18.81 25.26 34.27
N ALA A 21 -18.09 24.84 33.23
CA ALA A 21 -17.36 23.59 33.23
C ALA A 21 -15.91 23.90 33.62
N CYS A 22 -15.39 23.17 34.60
CA CYS A 22 -14.04 23.31 35.10
C CYS A 22 -13.04 22.80 34.05
N ASP A 23 -12.43 23.70 33.29
CA ASP A 23 -11.19 23.40 32.60
C ASP A 23 -10.03 23.49 33.60
N ASN A 24 -9.35 22.38 33.78
CA ASN A 24 -8.08 22.32 34.48
C ASN A 24 -7.09 23.22 33.72
N LEU A 25 -6.69 24.29 34.39
CA LEU A 25 -5.57 25.16 34.07
C LEU A 25 -4.28 24.32 33.86
N ALA A 26 -4.07 23.86 32.63
CA ALA A 26 -2.74 23.78 32.07
C ALA A 26 -2.30 25.24 31.86
N SER A 27 -1.39 25.70 32.71
CA SER A 27 -0.66 26.94 32.54
C SER A 27 -0.18 27.07 31.09
N ASP A 28 -0.72 28.02 30.34
CA ASP A 28 -0.14 28.57 29.10
C ASP A 28 1.24 29.14 29.42
N LYS A 29 2.25 28.26 29.44
CA LYS A 29 3.60 28.67 29.11
C LYS A 29 3.57 28.90 27.61
N SER A 30 3.83 30.12 27.16
CA SER A 30 4.07 30.42 25.74
C SER A 30 5.08 29.39 25.21
N ALA A 31 4.63 28.43 24.43
CA ALA A 31 5.54 27.49 23.78
C ALA A 31 6.48 28.32 22.89
N GLY A 32 7.79 28.25 23.13
CA GLY A 32 8.76 28.99 22.34
C GLY A 32 8.67 28.60 20.86
N ILE A 33 8.95 29.54 19.96
CA ILE A 33 9.01 29.28 18.52
C ILE A 33 10.16 28.29 18.26
N PRO A 34 9.93 27.19 17.51
CA PRO A 34 10.98 26.22 17.23
C PRO A 34 12.11 26.87 16.44
N THR A 35 13.35 26.61 16.85
CA THR A 35 14.56 27.13 16.21
C THR A 35 15.17 26.15 15.21
N ALA A 36 14.59 24.95 15.12
CA ALA A 36 14.97 23.93 14.15
C ALA A 36 13.73 23.28 13.54
N ARG A 37 13.82 22.90 12.27
CA ARG A 37 12.79 22.13 11.58
C ARG A 37 13.41 21.30 10.46
N GLU A 38 12.96 20.06 10.32
CA GLU A 38 13.38 19.16 9.26
C GLU A 38 12.31 19.11 8.16
N TYR A 39 12.74 19.24 6.92
CA TYR A 39 11.88 19.26 5.74
C TYR A 39 12.21 18.11 4.80
N GLN A 40 11.16 17.49 4.25
CA GLN A 40 11.25 16.75 3.00
C GLN A 40 11.27 17.72 1.83
N LEU A 41 12.24 17.52 0.95
CA LEU A 41 12.39 18.26 -0.30
C LEU A 41 12.51 17.27 -1.46
N ILE A 42 11.73 17.47 -2.51
CA ILE A 42 11.85 16.74 -3.77
C ILE A 42 11.96 17.73 -4.93
N SER A 43 12.85 17.43 -5.87
CA SER A 43 12.95 18.18 -7.12
C SER A 43 13.15 17.25 -8.30
N THR A 44 12.50 17.58 -9.40
CA THR A 44 12.68 16.91 -10.69
C THR A 44 12.90 17.94 -11.78
N LEU A 45 13.71 17.57 -12.77
CA LEU A 45 13.91 18.32 -14.01
C LEU A 45 13.79 17.34 -15.17
N SER A 46 12.81 17.56 -16.04
CA SER A 46 12.63 16.81 -17.28
C SER A 46 12.83 17.72 -18.49
N ILE A 47 13.27 17.11 -19.59
CA ILE A 47 13.43 17.76 -20.89
C ILE A 47 12.66 16.95 -21.91
N ASN A 48 11.66 17.56 -22.53
CA ASN A 48 10.92 17.00 -23.65
C ASN A 48 11.37 17.65 -24.94
N ASP A 49 11.86 16.87 -25.91
CA ASP A 49 12.34 17.38 -27.20
C ASP A 49 11.31 17.32 -28.34
N GLY A 50 10.07 16.97 -28.01
CA GLY A 50 8.96 16.77 -28.95
C GLY A 50 8.80 15.33 -29.43
N ILE A 51 9.75 14.43 -29.11
CA ILE A 51 9.70 13.01 -29.45
C ILE A 51 9.70 12.17 -28.17
N GLU A 52 10.60 12.47 -27.24
CA GLU A 52 10.75 11.76 -25.97
C GLU A 52 10.88 12.77 -24.83
N THR A 53 10.43 12.38 -23.64
CA THR A 53 10.80 13.08 -22.42
C THR A 53 11.91 12.35 -21.69
N GLN A 54 13.02 13.04 -21.47
CA GLN A 54 14.15 12.57 -20.69
C GLN A 54 14.15 13.20 -19.30
N LYS A 55 14.05 12.37 -18.27
CA LYS A 55 14.20 12.79 -16.86
C LYS A 55 15.67 13.08 -16.59
N ASN A 56 16.05 14.35 -16.64
CA ASN A 56 17.44 14.77 -16.58
C ASN A 56 17.97 14.85 -15.15
N MET A 57 17.12 15.20 -14.18
CA MET A 57 17.48 15.17 -12.76
C MET A 57 16.28 14.78 -11.91
N GLN A 58 16.58 14.04 -10.84
CA GLN A 58 15.66 13.71 -9.78
C GLN A 58 16.42 13.65 -8.45
N GLY A 59 16.00 14.46 -7.49
CA GLY A 59 16.56 14.51 -6.16
C GLY A 59 15.49 14.49 -5.08
N ARG A 60 15.72 13.73 -4.02
CA ARG A 60 14.96 13.84 -2.76
C ARG A 60 15.90 13.93 -1.57
N VAL A 61 15.55 14.78 -0.61
CA VAL A 61 16.41 15.14 0.51
C VAL A 61 15.57 15.38 1.76
N LEU A 62 16.02 14.88 2.91
CA LEU A 62 15.57 15.40 4.21
C LEU A 62 16.59 16.42 4.70
N LEU A 63 16.19 17.68 4.78
CA LEU A 63 17.04 18.80 5.19
C LEU A 63 16.64 19.30 6.58
N ASN A 64 17.57 19.23 7.52
CA ASN A 64 17.43 19.84 8.83
C ASN A 64 17.93 21.29 8.78
N TYR A 65 17.05 22.24 9.07
CA TYR A 65 17.36 23.66 9.19
C TYR A 65 17.45 24.03 10.67
N GLN A 66 18.61 24.49 11.10
CA GLN A 66 18.87 24.97 12.45
C GLN A 66 19.20 26.46 12.41
N LEU A 67 18.36 27.31 13.02
CA LEU A 67 18.60 28.75 13.09
C LEU A 67 19.89 29.06 13.88
N GLN A 68 20.68 29.98 13.35
CA GLN A 68 21.92 30.48 13.93
C GLN A 68 21.88 31.99 14.18
N ASP A 69 22.57 32.42 15.23
CA ASP A 69 22.88 33.81 15.51
C ASP A 69 24.01 34.31 14.59
N ALA A 70 24.29 35.61 14.62
CA ALA A 70 25.36 36.20 13.81
C ALA A 70 26.79 35.67 14.12
N LYS A 71 26.95 34.85 15.17
CA LYS A 71 28.20 34.20 15.57
C LYS A 71 28.20 32.70 15.22
N GLY A 72 27.18 32.19 14.52
CA GLY A 72 27.04 30.80 14.12
C GLY A 72 26.63 29.85 15.26
N LYS A 73 26.07 30.37 16.36
CA LYS A 73 25.53 29.55 17.47
C LYS A 73 24.02 29.38 17.31
N VAL A 74 23.47 28.29 17.87
CA VAL A 74 22.01 28.08 17.91
C VAL A 74 21.33 29.31 18.52
N ASP A 75 20.44 29.93 17.75
CA ASP A 75 19.70 31.12 18.19
C ASP A 75 18.39 30.73 18.91
N SER A 76 17.74 31.72 19.51
CA SER A 76 16.39 31.63 20.08
C SER A 76 15.43 32.55 19.35
N LEU A 77 14.22 32.07 19.04
CA LEU A 77 13.19 32.88 18.40
C LEU A 77 12.16 33.36 19.43
N THR A 78 12.07 34.68 19.60
CA THR A 78 10.99 35.35 20.34
C THR A 78 10.00 36.07 19.44
N THR A 79 10.31 36.18 18.15
CA THR A 79 9.46 36.77 17.10
C THR A 79 9.41 35.81 15.90
N PRO A 80 8.38 35.89 15.04
CA PRO A 80 8.32 35.10 13.82
C PRO A 80 9.59 35.27 12.96
N LEU A 81 10.01 34.18 12.33
CA LEU A 81 11.09 34.19 11.34
C LEU A 81 10.78 35.17 10.21
N THR A 82 11.82 35.86 9.75
CA THR A 82 11.75 36.80 8.63
C THR A 82 12.55 36.24 7.45
N ASN A 83 12.44 36.90 6.30
CA ASN A 83 13.25 36.59 5.11
C ASN A 83 14.74 36.99 5.23
N ASN A 84 15.18 37.37 6.44
CA ASN A 84 16.56 37.53 6.85
C ASN A 84 16.87 36.56 7.99
N ALA A 85 17.63 35.51 7.70
CA ALA A 85 17.96 34.46 8.67
C ALA A 85 19.25 33.74 8.28
N GLN A 86 19.93 33.15 9.26
CA GLN A 86 21.09 32.29 9.05
C GLN A 86 20.77 30.89 9.55
N PHE A 87 20.93 29.89 8.70
CA PHE A 87 20.67 28.49 9.06
C PHE A 87 21.93 27.66 8.87
N PHE A 88 22.17 26.75 9.80
CA PHE A 88 22.93 25.55 9.50
C PHE A 88 21.97 24.52 8.90
N VAL A 89 22.32 24.04 7.71
CA VAL A 89 21.53 23.10 6.92
C VAL A 89 22.30 21.81 6.79
N GLN A 90 21.72 20.72 7.24
CA GLN A 90 22.34 19.39 7.15
C GLN A 90 21.35 18.36 6.60
N PRO A 91 21.73 17.63 5.53
CA PRO A 91 20.91 16.54 5.04
C PRO A 91 21.02 15.31 5.94
N SER A 92 19.89 14.78 6.41
CA SER A 92 19.82 13.46 7.06
C SER A 92 19.58 12.34 6.05
N LEU A 93 19.03 12.67 4.88
CA LEU A 93 18.82 11.77 3.75
C LEU A 93 19.06 12.53 2.47
N MET A 94 19.67 11.88 1.48
CA MET A 94 19.82 12.45 0.14
C MET A 94 19.95 11.32 -0.88
N GLN A 95 19.12 11.38 -1.91
CA GLN A 95 19.24 10.57 -3.11
C GLN A 95 19.06 11.49 -4.32
N LEU A 96 20.07 11.53 -5.19
CA LEU A 96 20.10 12.40 -6.36
C LEU A 96 20.69 11.65 -7.54
N SER A 97 19.88 11.56 -8.59
CA SER A 97 20.28 11.14 -9.94
C SER A 97 20.22 12.36 -10.85
N ASP A 98 21.30 12.65 -11.57
CA ASP A 98 21.37 13.78 -12.50
C ASP A 98 22.23 13.37 -13.69
N HIS A 99 21.72 13.48 -14.91
CA HIS A 99 22.46 13.19 -16.14
C HIS A 99 23.68 14.11 -16.33
N GLY A 100 23.64 15.32 -15.76
CA GLY A 100 24.77 16.24 -15.71
C GLY A 100 25.84 15.84 -14.69
N MET A 101 25.57 14.85 -13.83
CA MET A 101 26.51 14.31 -12.85
C MET A 101 26.89 12.86 -13.19
N PRO A 102 28.19 12.55 -13.39
CA PRO A 102 28.61 11.20 -13.75
C PRO A 102 28.42 10.17 -12.62
N ILE A 103 28.11 10.59 -11.39
CA ILE A 103 27.98 9.73 -10.21
C ILE A 103 26.74 10.14 -9.40
N PRO A 104 25.78 9.24 -9.15
CA PRO A 104 24.64 9.54 -8.28
C PRO A 104 25.11 9.76 -6.84
N ILE A 105 24.41 10.62 -6.11
CA ILE A 105 24.68 10.89 -4.69
C ILE A 105 23.60 10.20 -3.87
N SER A 106 24.01 9.31 -2.96
CA SER A 106 23.10 8.59 -2.08
C SER A 106 23.68 8.50 -0.67
N ASN A 107 22.85 8.70 0.35
CA ASN A 107 23.22 8.40 1.74
C ASN A 107 23.30 6.89 2.01
N ILE A 108 22.70 6.06 1.15
CA ILE A 108 22.70 4.60 1.26
C ILE A 108 23.97 4.01 0.63
N ASP A 109 24.23 4.30 -0.65
CA ASP A 109 25.40 3.82 -1.40
C ASP A 109 26.29 4.99 -1.86
N PRO A 110 27.22 5.45 -1.01
CA PRO A 110 28.23 6.40 -1.44
C PRO A 110 29.26 5.67 -2.31
N LYS A 111 29.01 5.58 -3.63
CA LYS A 111 30.00 5.05 -4.58
C LYS A 111 31.35 5.72 -4.36
N ASN A 112 32.42 4.92 -4.27
CA ASN A 112 33.77 5.36 -3.88
C ASN A 112 34.33 6.57 -4.67
N SER A 113 33.78 6.85 -5.86
CA SER A 113 34.16 7.94 -6.74
C SER A 113 33.63 9.32 -6.32
N ALA A 114 32.67 9.42 -5.38
CA ALA A 114 32.11 10.69 -4.89
C ALA A 114 32.43 11.00 -3.42
N ARG A 115 33.37 10.29 -2.78
CA ARG A 115 33.63 10.38 -1.32
C ARG A 115 33.86 11.81 -0.81
N GLU A 116 34.59 12.64 -1.56
CA GLU A 116 34.85 14.03 -1.16
C GLU A 116 33.55 14.84 -1.17
N LEU A 117 32.80 14.80 -2.26
CA LEU A 117 31.49 15.45 -2.37
C LEU A 117 30.51 14.97 -1.29
N THR A 118 30.42 13.66 -1.08
CA THR A 118 29.62 13.06 0.00
C THR A 118 30.04 13.60 1.37
N SER A 119 31.33 13.77 1.63
CA SER A 119 31.83 14.30 2.91
C SER A 119 31.43 15.76 3.14
N ILE A 120 31.44 16.58 2.08
CA ILE A 120 31.00 17.99 2.11
C ILE A 120 29.51 18.05 2.43
N ILE A 121 28.71 17.30 1.67
CA ILE A 121 27.26 17.24 1.82
C ILE A 121 26.88 16.76 3.22
N LYS A 122 27.50 15.68 3.70
CA LYS A 122 27.29 15.13 5.05
C LYS A 122 27.61 16.16 6.15
N ALA A 123 28.64 16.98 5.97
CA ALA A 123 29.03 18.00 6.93
C ALA A 123 28.04 19.17 7.00
N GLY A 124 27.28 19.40 5.93
CA GLY A 124 26.28 20.46 5.86
C GLY A 124 26.82 21.82 5.44
N PHE A 125 25.93 22.79 5.40
CA PHE A 125 26.15 24.13 4.84
C PHE A 125 25.58 25.20 5.76
N ASN A 126 26.16 26.39 5.77
CA ASN A 126 25.51 27.59 6.27
C ASN A 126 24.75 28.24 5.11
N LEU A 127 23.45 28.43 5.30
CA LEU A 127 22.55 29.15 4.41
C LEU A 127 22.24 30.51 5.02
N GLU A 128 22.70 31.57 4.37
CA GLU A 128 22.39 32.94 4.75
C GLU A 128 21.34 33.52 3.81
N LEU A 129 20.17 33.87 4.35
CA LEU A 129 19.08 34.53 3.65
C LEU A 129 19.20 36.03 3.86
N ARG A 130 19.30 36.80 2.77
CA ARG A 130 19.29 38.28 2.79
C ARG A 130 18.24 38.82 1.84
N ASN A 131 17.24 39.49 2.39
CA ASN A 131 16.10 40.04 1.66
C ASN A 131 15.46 39.02 0.70
N GLY A 132 15.43 37.75 1.15
CA GLY A 132 14.81 36.60 0.49
C GLY A 132 15.28 36.19 -0.91
N ASP A 133 16.33 36.82 -1.45
CA ASP A 133 16.80 36.55 -2.81
C ASP A 133 18.31 36.30 -2.90
N ASN A 134 19.07 36.93 -2.01
CA ASN A 134 20.52 36.75 -1.94
C ASN A 134 20.85 35.61 -0.98
N ASN A 135 20.51 34.39 -1.39
CA ASN A 135 20.85 33.18 -0.66
C ASN A 135 22.35 32.90 -0.86
N ARG A 136 23.11 32.92 0.23
CA ARG A 136 24.53 32.52 0.21
C ARG A 136 24.66 31.18 0.91
N LEU A 137 24.96 30.14 0.12
CA LEU A 137 25.27 28.81 0.61
C LEU A 137 26.78 28.64 0.74
N THR A 138 27.26 28.27 1.94
CA THR A 138 28.69 28.03 2.20
C THR A 138 28.87 26.70 2.94
N PRO A 139 29.72 25.77 2.49
CA PRO A 139 29.95 24.53 3.21
C PRO A 139 30.63 24.79 4.55
N VAL A 140 30.34 23.95 5.54
CA VAL A 140 30.98 24.04 6.87
C VAL A 140 32.42 23.53 6.84
N THR A 141 32.73 22.60 5.93
CA THR A 141 34.11 22.19 5.66
C THR A 141 34.90 23.35 5.07
N LYS A 142 36.09 23.62 5.64
CA LYS A 142 37.02 24.62 5.12
C LYS A 142 37.58 24.15 3.77
N ILE A 143 36.88 24.54 2.72
CA ILE A 143 37.25 24.35 1.33
C ILE A 143 37.49 25.73 0.74
N GLU A 144 38.43 25.86 -0.19
CA GLU A 144 38.65 27.14 -0.85
C GLU A 144 37.40 27.56 -1.64
N GLU A 145 37.03 28.83 -1.56
CA GLU A 145 35.79 29.37 -2.15
C GLU A 145 35.72 29.13 -3.67
N GLN A 146 36.89 29.06 -4.33
CA GLN A 146 37.01 28.72 -5.75
C GLN A 146 36.59 27.29 -6.08
N ASP A 147 36.92 26.32 -5.22
CA ASP A 147 36.57 24.91 -5.43
C ASP A 147 35.06 24.69 -5.22
N ILE A 148 34.46 25.44 -4.29
CA ILE A 148 33.01 25.41 -4.02
C ILE A 148 32.22 26.04 -5.18
N ALA A 149 32.71 27.17 -5.69
CA ALA A 149 32.13 27.81 -6.85
C ALA A 149 32.24 26.89 -8.08
N GLU A 150 33.38 26.22 -8.28
CA GLU A 150 33.54 25.23 -9.35
C GLU A 150 32.62 24.02 -9.18
N LEU A 151 32.47 23.50 -7.95
CA LEU A 151 31.56 22.42 -7.57
C LEU A 151 30.12 22.73 -7.99
N PHE A 152 29.59 23.86 -7.54
CA PHE A 152 28.20 24.23 -7.77
C PHE A 152 27.94 24.83 -9.14
N ASN A 153 28.93 25.46 -9.78
CA ASN A 153 28.82 25.89 -11.17
C ASN A 153 28.70 24.68 -12.11
N ARG A 154 29.38 23.58 -11.79
CA ARG A 154 29.23 22.32 -12.53
C ARG A 154 27.90 21.61 -12.21
N TRP A 155 27.35 21.79 -11.01
CA TRP A 155 26.17 21.05 -10.51
C TRP A 155 25.07 21.97 -9.98
N ALA A 156 24.53 22.83 -10.86
CA ALA A 156 23.51 23.82 -10.51
C ALA A 156 22.24 23.21 -9.87
N ASN A 157 21.85 22.00 -10.29
CA ASN A 157 20.70 21.28 -9.72
C ASN A 157 20.92 20.91 -8.25
N LEU A 158 22.11 20.41 -7.91
CA LEU A 158 22.51 20.10 -6.54
C LEU A 158 22.45 21.36 -5.67
N LYS A 159 23.02 22.47 -6.18
CA LYS A 159 22.97 23.78 -5.52
C LYS A 159 21.52 24.20 -5.23
N SER A 160 20.64 24.05 -6.22
CA SER A 160 19.24 24.47 -6.12
C SER A 160 18.47 23.75 -5.01
N LEU A 161 18.82 22.50 -4.68
CA LEU A 161 18.20 21.76 -3.58
C LEU A 161 18.56 22.37 -2.21
N PHE A 162 19.83 22.74 -2.00
CA PHE A 162 20.28 23.32 -0.72
C PHE A 162 19.93 24.79 -0.54
N GLU A 163 19.66 25.52 -1.62
CA GLU A 163 19.23 26.92 -1.58
C GLU A 163 17.75 27.11 -1.27
N GLN A 164 16.98 26.02 -1.13
CA GLN A 164 15.58 26.10 -0.73
C GLN A 164 15.46 26.66 0.69
N SER A 165 14.56 27.63 0.85
CA SER A 165 14.39 28.41 2.08
C SER A 165 13.17 27.93 2.86
N PRO A 166 13.27 27.76 4.19
CA PRO A 166 12.13 27.43 5.05
C PRO A 166 11.28 28.67 5.42
N THR A 167 11.49 29.79 4.74
CA THR A 167 10.71 31.03 4.85
C THR A 167 10.37 31.56 3.45
N LEU A 168 9.35 32.41 3.33
CA LEU A 168 9.08 33.10 2.07
C LEU A 168 10.23 34.05 1.68
N PRO A 169 10.53 34.18 0.37
CA PRO A 169 11.57 35.09 -0.13
C PRO A 169 11.12 36.57 -0.13
N VAL A 170 9.88 36.85 0.27
CA VAL A 170 9.33 38.20 0.26
C VAL A 170 8.45 38.42 1.48
N VAL A 171 8.40 39.67 1.94
CA VAL A 171 7.44 40.08 2.97
C VAL A 171 6.10 40.35 2.29
N LEU A 172 5.11 39.53 2.59
CA LEU A 172 3.73 39.71 2.11
C LEU A 172 2.90 40.40 3.18
N GLU A 173 2.17 41.45 2.79
CA GLU A 173 1.12 41.99 3.65
C GLU A 173 0.05 40.91 3.83
N PRO A 174 -0.36 40.56 5.07
CA PRO A 174 -1.36 39.53 5.32
C PRO A 174 -2.77 40.03 4.97
N ARG A 175 -2.99 40.34 3.70
CA ARG A 175 -4.22 40.87 3.14
C ARG A 175 -4.52 40.15 1.83
N VAL A 176 -5.67 39.50 1.77
CA VAL A 176 -6.15 38.81 0.55
C VAL A 176 -6.14 39.76 -0.64
N GLY A 177 -5.57 39.31 -1.75
CA GLY A 177 -5.37 40.10 -2.97
C GLY A 177 -4.17 41.06 -2.95
N TYR A 178 -3.36 41.10 -1.88
CA TYR A 178 -2.07 41.78 -1.93
C TYR A 178 -1.14 41.06 -2.91
N SER A 179 -0.52 41.83 -3.81
CA SER A 179 0.41 41.31 -4.80
C SER A 179 1.68 42.15 -4.89
N VAL A 180 2.81 41.49 -5.16
CA VAL A 180 4.12 42.13 -5.34
C VAL A 180 4.94 41.33 -6.36
N SER A 181 5.75 42.02 -7.18
CA SER A 181 6.70 41.36 -8.07
C SER A 181 7.68 40.51 -7.27
N ALA A 182 8.00 39.33 -7.80
CA ALA A 182 8.93 38.44 -7.14
C ALA A 182 10.36 38.97 -7.30
N PRO A 183 11.14 39.10 -6.20
CA PRO A 183 12.50 39.62 -6.29
C PRO A 183 13.38 38.77 -7.23
N MET A 184 13.25 37.44 -7.17
CA MET A 184 14.10 36.50 -7.92
C MET A 184 13.89 36.53 -9.44
N ASP A 185 12.72 37.00 -9.88
CA ASP A 185 12.34 37.02 -11.28
C ASP A 185 11.17 37.99 -11.47
N GLU A 186 11.43 39.13 -12.09
CA GLU A 186 10.43 40.17 -12.35
C GLU A 186 9.24 39.69 -13.21
N ARG A 187 9.36 38.53 -13.88
CA ARG A 187 8.27 37.88 -14.62
C ARG A 187 7.24 37.23 -13.70
N LEU A 188 7.58 37.04 -12.42
CA LEU A 188 6.75 36.36 -11.44
C LEU A 188 6.10 37.38 -10.50
N THR A 189 4.89 37.07 -10.05
CA THR A 189 4.13 37.87 -9.09
C THR A 189 3.66 36.99 -7.95
N TRP A 190 3.93 37.43 -6.72
CA TRP A 190 3.33 36.88 -5.52
C TRP A 190 1.95 37.47 -5.33
N THR A 191 0.99 36.65 -4.91
CA THR A 191 -0.37 37.09 -4.53
C THR A 191 -0.83 36.33 -3.29
N VAL A 192 -1.37 37.04 -2.31
CA VAL A 192 -1.97 36.43 -1.12
C VAL A 192 -3.40 35.99 -1.44
N GLU A 193 -3.66 34.68 -1.38
CA GLU A 193 -4.98 34.11 -1.68
C GLU A 193 -5.87 34.04 -0.44
N GLN A 194 -5.30 33.66 0.69
CA GLN A 194 -6.05 33.44 1.93
C GLN A 194 -5.21 33.78 3.15
N VAL A 195 -5.86 34.32 4.18
CA VAL A 195 -5.24 34.65 5.46
C VAL A 195 -6.18 34.18 6.57
N SER A 196 -5.68 33.31 7.46
CA SER A 196 -6.32 32.94 8.72
C SER A 196 -5.54 33.55 9.89
N GLU A 197 -5.96 33.30 11.14
CA GLU A 197 -5.21 33.76 12.32
C GLU A 197 -3.77 33.26 12.28
N ASP A 198 -3.58 31.98 11.94
CA ASP A 198 -2.31 31.28 12.06
C ASP A 198 -1.57 31.14 10.73
N LYS A 199 -2.26 31.27 9.59
CA LYS A 199 -1.68 30.95 8.30
C LYS A 199 -1.88 32.01 7.24
N LEU A 200 -0.94 32.06 6.31
CA LEU A 200 -1.01 32.83 5.08
C LEU A 200 -0.77 31.88 3.91
N PHE A 201 -1.69 31.92 2.95
CA PHE A 201 -1.58 31.17 1.69
C PHE A 201 -1.24 32.16 0.58
N ALA A 202 -0.17 31.86 -0.15
CA ALA A 202 0.28 32.69 -1.26
C ALA A 202 0.49 31.85 -2.51
N VAL A 203 0.20 32.47 -3.67
CA VAL A 203 0.54 31.96 -4.99
C VAL A 203 1.66 32.78 -5.58
N LEU A 204 2.61 32.08 -6.21
CA LEU A 204 3.59 32.65 -7.11
C LEU A 204 3.22 32.24 -8.54
N GLN A 205 3.01 33.20 -9.42
CA GLN A 205 2.65 32.90 -10.81
C GLN A 205 3.29 33.87 -11.81
N GLY A 206 3.55 33.38 -13.02
CA GLY A 206 3.96 34.22 -14.14
C GLY A 206 3.97 33.43 -15.44
N GLU A 207 3.50 34.06 -16.51
CA GLU A 207 3.50 33.51 -17.86
C GLU A 207 3.94 34.60 -18.83
N LYS A 208 5.11 34.41 -19.45
CA LYS A 208 5.69 35.35 -20.41
C LYS A 208 6.49 34.61 -21.47
N ASP A 209 6.14 34.83 -22.73
CA ASP A 209 6.75 34.18 -23.89
C ASP A 209 6.72 32.64 -23.77
N SER A 210 7.89 31.99 -23.71
CA SER A 210 8.04 30.55 -23.55
C SER A 210 8.02 30.06 -22.10
N PHE A 211 8.07 30.99 -21.13
CA PHE A 211 8.24 30.69 -19.72
C PHE A 211 6.91 30.74 -18.97
N LYS A 212 6.67 29.71 -18.15
CA LYS A 212 5.51 29.59 -17.26
C LYS A 212 5.99 29.16 -15.88
N ALA A 213 5.41 29.73 -14.84
CA ALA A 213 5.58 29.24 -13.49
C ALA A 213 4.30 29.38 -12.68
N TYR A 214 4.09 28.42 -11.79
CA TYR A 214 3.00 28.43 -10.83
C TYR A 214 3.47 27.73 -9.56
N GLY A 215 3.16 28.28 -8.40
CA GLY A 215 3.41 27.64 -7.14
C GLY A 215 2.51 28.12 -6.03
N LYS A 216 2.24 27.26 -5.05
CA LYS A 216 1.50 27.56 -3.83
C LYS A 216 2.37 27.39 -2.61
N PHE A 217 2.17 28.27 -1.64
CA PHE A 217 2.97 28.37 -0.43
C PHE A 217 2.04 28.58 0.78
N GLU A 218 2.26 27.80 1.83
CA GLU A 218 1.58 27.92 3.12
C GLU A 218 2.61 28.38 4.17
N LEU A 219 2.37 29.50 4.82
CA LEU A 219 3.25 30.08 5.83
C LEU A 219 2.56 30.15 7.19
N ASN A 220 3.25 29.73 8.25
CA ASN A 220 2.80 29.95 9.62
C ASN A 220 3.11 31.38 10.05
N ARG A 221 2.06 32.17 10.35
CA ARG A 221 2.18 33.58 10.71
C ARG A 221 2.74 33.79 12.11
N LYS A 222 2.52 32.85 13.02
CA LYS A 222 3.00 32.93 14.41
C LYS A 222 4.49 32.61 14.52
N THR A 223 5.02 31.77 13.63
CA THR A 223 6.40 31.30 13.70
C THR A 223 7.29 31.76 12.55
N GLY A 224 6.71 32.14 11.40
CA GLY A 224 7.42 32.49 10.17
C GLY A 224 7.99 31.29 9.40
N TRP A 225 7.79 30.07 9.88
CA TRP A 225 8.19 28.86 9.17
C TRP A 225 7.21 28.54 8.04
N LEU A 226 7.76 28.08 6.91
CA LEU A 226 7.00 27.52 5.80
C LEU A 226 6.35 26.20 6.22
N GLU A 227 5.06 26.05 6.01
CA GLU A 227 4.31 24.82 6.29
C GLU A 227 4.23 23.92 5.05
N SER A 228 4.25 24.49 3.85
CA SER A 228 4.37 23.74 2.61
C SER A 228 4.66 24.65 1.41
N MET A 229 5.27 24.08 0.38
CA MET A 229 5.51 24.71 -0.92
C MET A 229 5.44 23.67 -2.02
N ALA A 230 4.75 24.00 -3.11
CA ALA A 230 4.92 23.35 -4.41
C ALA A 230 5.14 24.42 -5.48
N LEU A 231 6.18 24.27 -6.29
CA LEU A 231 6.56 25.18 -7.35
C LEU A 231 6.87 24.42 -8.64
N PHE A 232 6.19 24.82 -9.71
CA PHE A 232 6.30 24.26 -11.05
C PHE A 232 6.77 25.35 -12.01
N LYS A 233 7.76 25.01 -12.85
CA LYS A 233 8.27 25.90 -13.89
C LYS A 233 8.35 25.15 -15.21
N GLN A 234 7.98 25.82 -16.29
CA GLN A 234 8.15 25.33 -17.65
C GLN A 234 8.83 26.41 -18.48
N ASP A 235 9.82 26.04 -19.29
CA ASP A 235 10.41 26.94 -20.27
C ASP A 235 10.66 26.22 -21.59
N LYS A 236 10.33 26.85 -22.72
CA LYS A 236 10.61 26.33 -24.05
C LYS A 236 11.84 27.00 -24.64
N GLN A 237 12.92 26.24 -24.80
CA GLN A 237 14.17 26.73 -25.38
C GLN A 237 14.60 25.84 -26.54
N ARG A 238 14.85 26.45 -27.71
CA ARG A 238 15.37 25.76 -28.92
C ARG A 238 14.58 24.51 -29.32
N GLY A 239 13.24 24.56 -29.21
CA GLY A 239 12.35 23.45 -29.54
C GLY A 239 12.19 22.39 -28.45
N LYS A 240 12.89 22.52 -27.32
CA LYS A 240 12.77 21.64 -26.15
C LYS A 240 11.96 22.32 -25.04
N THR A 241 11.16 21.55 -24.33
CA THR A 241 10.42 21.99 -23.14
C THR A 241 11.13 21.46 -21.89
N PHE A 242 11.50 22.36 -21.01
CA PHE A 242 12.11 22.06 -19.72
C PHE A 242 11.04 22.19 -18.65
N THR A 243 10.81 21.15 -17.86
CA THR A 243 9.85 21.17 -16.76
C THR A 243 10.58 20.92 -15.45
N GLN A 244 10.45 21.84 -14.50
CA GLN A 244 11.03 21.72 -13.17
C GLN A 244 9.93 21.70 -12.12
N ARG A 245 10.01 20.73 -11.20
CA ARG A 245 9.14 20.62 -10.02
C ARG A 245 10.00 20.75 -8.77
N ILE A 246 9.55 21.54 -7.80
CA ILE A 246 10.23 21.70 -6.50
C ILE A 246 9.16 21.71 -5.41
N VAL A 247 9.29 20.83 -4.43
CA VAL A 247 8.28 20.68 -3.39
C VAL A 247 8.94 20.48 -2.05
N MET A 248 8.51 21.27 -1.07
CA MET A 248 9.07 21.30 0.27
C MET A 248 7.94 21.21 1.29
N ALA A 249 8.04 20.28 2.22
CA ALA A 249 7.10 20.12 3.32
C ALA A 249 7.85 19.67 4.58
N PRO A 250 7.33 19.95 5.78
CA PRO A 250 7.82 19.36 7.01
C PRO A 250 7.90 17.83 6.92
N LYS A 251 8.86 17.21 7.61
CA LYS A 251 9.06 15.74 7.57
C LYS A 251 7.84 14.93 7.99
N ASP A 252 6.99 15.50 8.84
CA ASP A 252 5.78 14.91 9.39
C ASP A 252 4.51 15.17 8.55
N ARG A 253 4.61 16.00 7.50
CA ARG A 253 3.55 16.26 6.53
C ARG A 253 3.41 15.10 5.53
N PRO A 254 2.31 15.03 4.75
CA PRO A 254 1.99 13.91 3.86
C PRO A 254 3.15 13.49 2.95
N TYR A 255 2.97 12.33 2.35
CA TYR A 255 3.92 11.54 1.54
C TYR A 255 4.34 12.16 0.20
N VAL A 256 4.57 13.47 0.19
CA VAL A 256 4.99 14.26 -0.97
C VAL A 256 6.13 13.60 -1.74
N MET A 257 7.09 13.02 -1.03
CA MET A 257 8.22 12.34 -1.66
C MET A 257 7.80 11.15 -2.51
N SER A 258 6.87 10.28 -2.08
CA SER A 258 6.51 9.11 -2.88
C SER A 258 5.69 9.47 -4.12
N ILE A 259 4.84 10.50 -4.06
CA ILE A 259 4.02 10.97 -5.21
C ILE A 259 4.93 11.36 -6.38
N LEU A 260 5.92 12.23 -6.14
CA LEU A 260 6.77 12.74 -7.20
C LEU A 260 7.99 11.86 -7.51
N TRP A 261 8.34 10.91 -6.64
CA TRP A 261 9.46 10.02 -6.90
C TRP A 261 9.16 9.08 -8.06
N HIS A 262 7.93 8.61 -8.17
CA HIS A 262 7.48 7.73 -9.25
C HIS A 262 6.81 8.48 -10.41
N ALA A 263 6.43 9.74 -10.21
CA ALA A 263 5.96 10.57 -11.31
C ALA A 263 7.10 10.91 -12.28
N ASP A 264 6.93 10.55 -13.53
CA ASP A 264 7.67 11.09 -14.66
C ASP A 264 6.70 11.52 -15.76
N ASP A 265 7.22 12.14 -16.82
CA ASP A 265 6.35 12.68 -17.86
C ASP A 265 5.69 11.55 -18.69
N ASN A 266 6.20 10.31 -18.65
CA ASN A 266 5.50 9.15 -19.22
C ASN A 266 4.34 8.72 -18.32
N TYR A 267 4.53 8.66 -17.01
CA TYR A 267 3.46 8.43 -16.03
C TYR A 267 2.36 9.50 -16.14
N ASP A 268 2.74 10.77 -16.26
CA ASP A 268 1.78 11.86 -16.51
C ASP A 268 1.15 11.76 -17.91
N ALA A 269 1.89 11.33 -18.94
CA ALA A 269 1.35 11.13 -20.29
C ALA A 269 0.38 9.95 -20.36
N GLU A 270 0.67 8.84 -19.68
CA GLU A 270 -0.19 7.67 -19.53
C GLU A 270 -1.46 8.05 -18.78
N ARG A 271 -1.36 8.72 -17.62
CA ARG A 271 -2.54 9.26 -16.92
C ARG A 271 -3.31 10.25 -17.79
N ASN A 272 -2.62 11.07 -18.59
CA ASN A 272 -3.29 11.95 -19.56
C ASN A 272 -3.99 11.16 -20.67
N VAL A 273 -3.41 10.08 -21.18
CA VAL A 273 -4.00 9.19 -22.19
C VAL A 273 -5.20 8.48 -21.60
N ASP A 274 -5.10 7.93 -20.39
CA ASP A 274 -6.20 7.30 -19.65
C ASP A 274 -7.32 8.31 -19.40
N ASP A 275 -6.98 9.53 -19.02
CA ASP A 275 -7.91 10.63 -18.83
C ASP A 275 -8.59 11.10 -20.15
N LEU A 276 -7.85 11.10 -21.26
CA LEU A 276 -8.32 11.55 -22.58
C LEU A 276 -9.14 10.48 -23.31
N HIS A 277 -8.72 9.21 -23.23
CA HIS A 277 -9.33 8.08 -23.94
C HIS A 277 -10.37 7.34 -23.09
N LYS A 278 -10.39 7.54 -21.76
CA LYS A 278 -11.40 7.02 -20.82
C LYS A 278 -11.76 5.57 -21.07
N GLU A 279 -10.77 4.68 -21.06
CA GLU A 279 -11.06 3.25 -20.95
C GLU A 279 -11.62 2.99 -19.55
N LEU A 280 -12.94 2.92 -19.46
CA LEU A 280 -13.59 2.58 -18.20
C LEU A 280 -13.32 1.11 -17.88
N TYR A 281 -12.84 0.85 -16.66
CA TYR A 281 -12.56 -0.49 -16.16
C TYR A 281 -13.82 -1.10 -15.53
N PRO A 282 -14.04 -2.42 -15.64
CA PRO A 282 -15.15 -3.08 -14.94
C PRO A 282 -15.11 -2.79 -13.44
N ILE A 283 -16.26 -2.46 -12.86
CA ILE A 283 -16.38 -2.31 -11.41
C ILE A 283 -16.15 -3.69 -10.77
N SER A 284 -15.24 -3.76 -9.80
CA SER A 284 -14.93 -5.02 -9.10
C SER A 284 -16.13 -5.58 -8.35
N HIS A 285 -16.42 -6.87 -8.55
CA HIS A 285 -17.51 -7.59 -7.88
C HIS A 285 -17.08 -8.30 -6.59
N VAL A 286 -15.92 -7.95 -6.02
CA VAL A 286 -15.52 -8.48 -4.72
C VAL A 286 -16.51 -7.97 -3.67
N GLN A 287 -17.27 -8.90 -3.08
CA GLN A 287 -18.31 -8.55 -2.12
C GLN A 287 -17.71 -7.88 -0.89
N ARG A 288 -18.34 -6.77 -0.47
CA ARG A 288 -18.03 -6.05 0.76
C ARG A 288 -19.26 -6.00 1.66
N GLU A 289 -19.05 -6.22 2.95
CA GLU A 289 -20.07 -6.03 3.97
C GLU A 289 -19.97 -4.60 4.53
N TYR A 290 -21.00 -3.80 4.26
CA TYR A 290 -21.12 -2.44 4.79
C TYR A 290 -21.98 -2.47 6.05
N LYS A 291 -21.32 -2.47 7.21
CA LYS A 291 -22.00 -2.38 8.51
C LYS A 291 -21.15 -1.56 9.48
N PRO A 292 -21.76 -1.02 10.56
CA PRO A 292 -21.00 -0.34 11.60
C PRO A 292 -19.91 -1.24 12.19
N ASN A 293 -18.71 -0.68 12.35
CA ASN A 293 -17.60 -1.36 12.99
C ASN A 293 -17.77 -1.31 14.50
N ASP A 294 -18.00 -2.45 15.14
CA ASP A 294 -18.04 -2.53 16.60
C ASP A 294 -16.63 -2.57 17.21
N LYS A 295 -16.58 -2.33 18.52
CA LYS A 295 -15.32 -2.30 19.27
C LYS A 295 -14.55 -3.62 19.21
N ALA A 296 -15.24 -4.78 19.21
CA ALA A 296 -14.58 -6.09 19.21
C ALA A 296 -13.92 -6.37 17.85
N PHE A 297 -14.61 -6.05 16.75
CA PHE A 297 -14.04 -6.13 15.41
C PHE A 297 -12.81 -5.23 15.28
N ILE A 298 -12.92 -3.97 15.69
CA ILE A 298 -11.78 -3.03 15.64
C ILE A 298 -10.61 -3.55 16.47
N GLN A 299 -10.85 -4.11 17.66
CA GLN A 299 -9.83 -4.73 18.49
C GLN A 299 -9.15 -5.95 17.85
N SER A 300 -9.83 -6.67 16.97
CA SER A 300 -9.25 -7.81 16.27
C SER A 300 -8.25 -7.43 15.17
N LEU A 301 -8.28 -6.18 14.66
CA LEU A 301 -7.45 -5.74 13.53
C LEU A 301 -5.94 -5.65 13.85
N LEU A 302 -5.53 -5.69 15.12
CA LEU A 302 -4.11 -5.74 15.51
C LEU A 302 -3.80 -7.00 16.33
N ALA A 303 -4.02 -8.17 15.72
CA ALA A 303 -3.73 -9.48 16.30
C ALA A 303 -2.23 -9.75 16.55
N ASP A 304 -1.91 -10.79 17.34
CA ASP A 304 -0.52 -11.23 17.58
C ASP A 304 -0.02 -12.02 16.37
N GLN A 305 0.65 -11.34 15.45
CA GLN A 305 1.20 -11.94 14.24
C GLN A 305 2.40 -11.13 13.74
N GLN A 306 3.15 -11.72 12.81
CA GLN A 306 4.25 -11.03 12.15
C GLN A 306 3.74 -10.08 11.07
N GLY A 307 4.54 -9.07 10.74
CA GLY A 307 4.40 -8.29 9.52
C GLY A 307 5.40 -8.74 8.45
N ILE A 308 5.31 -8.14 7.28
CA ILE A 308 6.14 -8.44 6.11
C ILE A 308 7.08 -7.25 5.86
N ILE A 309 8.37 -7.54 5.69
CA ILE A 309 9.32 -6.64 5.04
C ILE A 309 9.32 -7.01 3.56
N ASP A 310 8.95 -6.03 2.73
CA ASP A 310 9.12 -6.10 1.29
C ASP A 310 10.18 -5.09 0.84
N ASN A 311 10.97 -5.47 -0.14
CA ASN A 311 11.96 -4.56 -0.72
C ASN A 311 11.33 -3.87 -1.92
N ILE A 312 11.31 -2.54 -1.93
CA ILE A 312 10.86 -1.76 -3.09
C ILE A 312 12.10 -1.23 -3.82
N GLY A 313 12.29 -1.70 -5.06
CA GLY A 313 13.21 -1.11 -6.04
C GLY A 313 14.14 -2.11 -6.74
N ASP A 314 14.60 -1.74 -7.94
CA ASP A 314 15.79 -2.32 -8.57
C ASP A 314 16.56 -1.25 -9.38
N TRP A 315 17.83 -0.99 -9.02
CA TRP A 315 18.99 -1.00 -9.94
C TRP A 315 20.34 -1.00 -9.17
N GLY A 316 21.00 -2.16 -9.10
CA GLY A 316 22.46 -2.25 -9.05
C GLY A 316 23.19 -2.28 -7.70
N SER A 317 22.52 -2.56 -6.57
CA SER A 317 23.25 -2.90 -5.34
C SER A 317 22.50 -3.93 -4.49
N ASN A 318 23.24 -4.68 -3.67
CA ASN A 318 22.73 -5.68 -2.74
C ASN A 318 21.96 -5.03 -1.55
N SER A 319 21.32 -3.87 -1.72
CA SER A 319 20.70 -3.09 -0.66
C SER A 319 19.46 -2.34 -1.18
N PRO A 320 18.31 -2.43 -0.49
CA PRO A 320 17.08 -1.76 -0.91
C PRO A 320 17.17 -0.24 -0.75
N GLU A 321 16.63 0.51 -1.72
CA GLU A 321 16.52 1.98 -1.64
C GLU A 321 15.38 2.41 -0.70
N GLU A 322 14.29 1.65 -0.71
CA GLU A 322 13.14 1.76 0.18
C GLU A 322 12.73 0.37 0.65
N MET A 323 12.15 0.29 1.85
CA MET A 323 11.51 -0.92 2.35
C MET A 323 10.06 -0.63 2.64
N GLN A 324 9.19 -1.58 2.36
CA GLN A 324 7.79 -1.52 2.71
C GLN A 324 7.50 -2.44 3.87
N LEU A 325 6.88 -1.90 4.91
CA LEU A 325 6.34 -2.67 6.02
C LEU A 325 4.87 -2.93 5.75
N ARG A 326 4.49 -4.20 5.56
CA ARG A 326 3.09 -4.61 5.34
C ARG A 326 2.54 -5.40 6.51
N PHE A 327 1.27 -5.23 6.80
CA PHE A 327 0.57 -5.96 7.85
C PHE A 327 -0.83 -6.39 7.39
N VAL A 328 -1.12 -7.68 7.50
CA VAL A 328 -2.43 -8.26 7.15
C VAL A 328 -3.32 -8.27 8.39
N HIS A 329 -4.15 -7.24 8.57
CA HIS A 329 -4.97 -7.07 9.77
C HIS A 329 -6.01 -8.17 9.98
N ALA A 330 -6.69 -8.59 8.89
CA ALA A 330 -7.72 -9.63 8.93
C ALA A 330 -8.05 -10.14 7.52
N MET A 331 -8.66 -11.33 7.43
CA MET A 331 -9.30 -11.82 6.20
C MET A 331 -10.82 -11.68 6.35
N SER A 332 -11.36 -10.50 6.01
CA SER A 332 -12.77 -10.17 6.23
C SER A 332 -13.34 -9.32 5.09
N PRO A 333 -14.58 -9.60 4.65
CA PRO A 333 -15.28 -8.76 3.67
C PRO A 333 -15.81 -7.46 4.29
N GLN A 334 -15.77 -7.30 5.61
CA GLN A 334 -16.26 -6.10 6.30
C GLN A 334 -15.46 -4.86 5.90
N TYR A 335 -16.17 -3.83 5.43
CA TYR A 335 -15.55 -2.58 5.02
C TYR A 335 -14.88 -1.88 6.20
N VAL A 336 -13.61 -1.49 6.03
CA VAL A 336 -12.86 -0.73 7.02
C VAL A 336 -12.02 0.36 6.34
N ALA A 337 -11.91 1.48 7.05
CA ALA A 337 -10.93 2.51 6.82
C ALA A 337 -10.33 2.89 8.17
N ALA A 338 -9.00 2.95 8.24
CA ALA A 338 -8.28 3.41 9.41
C ALA A 338 -6.94 4.03 9.02
N ASP A 339 -6.54 5.09 9.72
CA ASP A 339 -5.19 5.66 9.63
C ASP A 339 -4.20 4.73 10.34
N MET A 340 -3.07 4.46 9.70
CA MET A 340 -2.02 3.58 10.20
C MET A 340 -0.70 4.32 10.29
N ARG A 341 -0.14 4.36 11.50
CA ARG A 341 1.15 4.99 11.78
C ARG A 341 2.17 3.97 12.23
N TYR A 342 3.36 4.03 11.64
CA TYR A 342 4.49 3.16 11.91
C TYR A 342 5.56 3.99 12.62
N GLY A 343 5.72 3.76 13.92
CA GLY A 343 6.67 4.46 14.78
C GLY A 343 7.68 3.51 15.43
N ASP A 344 8.64 4.08 16.16
CA ASP A 344 9.63 3.34 16.95
C ASP A 344 10.31 2.19 16.17
N ILE A 345 10.64 2.45 14.90
CA ILE A 345 11.15 1.45 13.96
C ILE A 345 12.61 1.13 14.28
N THR A 346 12.90 -0.11 14.65
CA THR A 346 14.25 -0.60 14.97
C THR A 346 14.56 -1.86 14.16
N ALA A 347 15.66 -1.87 13.42
CA ALA A 347 16.12 -3.04 12.69
C ALA A 347 17.10 -3.89 13.52
N PHE A 348 17.11 -5.19 13.28
CA PHE A 348 17.94 -6.17 13.99
C PHE A 348 18.65 -7.10 13.01
N ASP A 349 19.86 -7.52 13.37
CA ASP A 349 20.60 -8.54 12.65
C ASP A 349 20.17 -9.97 13.02
N GLU A 350 20.74 -10.97 12.33
CA GLU A 350 20.47 -12.40 12.58
C GLU A 350 20.80 -12.85 14.01
N SER A 351 21.72 -12.17 14.70
CA SER A 351 22.06 -12.44 16.10
C SER A 351 21.06 -11.84 17.09
N GLY A 352 20.10 -11.04 16.60
CA GLY A 352 19.13 -10.30 17.40
C GLY A 352 19.69 -9.01 18.00
N LYS A 353 20.81 -8.50 17.49
CA LYS A 353 21.37 -7.21 17.93
C LYS A 353 20.76 -6.07 17.12
N ALA A 354 20.38 -4.99 17.81
CA ALA A 354 19.86 -3.80 17.16
C ALA A 354 20.93 -3.15 16.27
N LEU A 355 20.54 -2.83 15.04
CA LEU A 355 21.34 -2.08 14.08
C LEU A 355 21.15 -0.59 14.33
N ASP A 356 22.24 0.16 14.31
CA ASP A 356 22.24 1.63 14.38
C ASP A 356 21.77 2.22 13.05
N LEU A 357 20.47 2.12 12.80
CA LEU A 357 19.76 2.63 11.63
C LEU A 357 18.55 3.43 12.08
N ASN A 358 18.36 4.60 11.47
CA ASN A 358 17.17 5.41 11.70
C ASN A 358 16.29 5.34 10.46
N PHE A 359 14.99 5.13 10.65
CA PHE A 359 14.02 5.08 9.55
C PHE A 359 13.09 6.28 9.60
N TRP A 360 12.68 6.72 8.42
CA TRP A 360 11.58 7.66 8.25
C TRP A 360 10.48 6.99 7.44
N GLN A 361 9.27 6.94 8.01
CA GLN A 361 8.06 6.61 7.26
C GLN A 361 7.72 7.80 6.36
N HIS A 362 7.87 7.63 5.05
CA HIS A 362 7.62 8.70 4.09
C HIS A 362 6.35 8.49 3.27
N SER A 363 5.67 7.34 3.39
CA SER A 363 4.33 7.12 2.82
C SER A 363 3.22 7.06 3.87
N THR A 364 1.98 7.37 3.49
CA THR A 364 0.83 7.19 4.40
C THR A 364 0.51 5.73 4.58
N GLY A 365 0.32 5.31 5.84
CA GLY A 365 -0.28 4.03 6.14
C GLY A 365 -1.79 4.16 6.24
N SER A 366 -2.52 3.22 5.64
CA SER A 366 -3.95 3.06 5.87
C SER A 366 -4.29 1.58 5.92
N ALA A 367 -5.18 1.18 6.84
CA ALA A 367 -5.75 -0.16 6.84
C ALA A 367 -7.06 -0.14 6.06
N ILE A 368 -7.07 -0.79 4.91
CA ILE A 368 -8.21 -0.84 4.00
C ILE A 368 -8.39 -2.24 3.43
N ASN A 369 -9.58 -2.51 2.89
CA ASN A 369 -9.84 -3.77 2.19
C ASN A 369 -9.11 -3.80 0.84
N PHE A 370 -8.10 -4.68 0.73
CA PHE A 370 -7.47 -5.10 -0.51
C PHE A 370 -7.99 -6.49 -0.88
N SER A 371 -8.81 -6.54 -1.94
CA SER A 371 -9.50 -7.78 -2.32
C SER A 371 -10.27 -8.38 -1.13
N ARG A 372 -9.86 -9.53 -0.59
CA ARG A 372 -10.53 -10.23 0.53
C ARG A 372 -9.88 -9.96 1.89
N ASN A 373 -8.73 -9.30 1.90
CA ASN A 373 -7.98 -8.99 3.09
C ASN A 373 -8.16 -7.53 3.50
N ILE A 374 -7.99 -7.28 4.80
CA ILE A 374 -7.73 -5.95 5.33
C ILE A 374 -6.23 -5.87 5.54
N GLU A 375 -5.55 -5.00 4.81
CA GLU A 375 -4.10 -4.85 4.87
C GLU A 375 -3.73 -3.38 5.01
N SER A 376 -2.56 -3.13 5.61
CA SER A 376 -1.89 -1.84 5.52
C SER A 376 -0.46 -2.01 5.07
N SER A 377 0.07 -0.97 4.44
CA SER A 377 1.48 -0.85 4.10
C SER A 377 1.96 0.56 4.41
N ALA A 378 3.25 0.68 4.71
CA ALA A 378 3.93 1.96 4.77
C ALA A 378 5.37 1.79 4.28
N ASP A 379 5.83 2.76 3.51
CA ASP A 379 7.16 2.80 2.92
C ASP A 379 8.06 3.60 3.85
N ILE A 380 9.22 3.00 4.12
CA ILE A 380 10.22 3.50 5.03
C ILE A 380 11.56 3.59 4.32
N ILE A 381 12.32 4.62 4.67
CA ILE A 381 13.64 4.85 4.11
C ILE A 381 14.67 5.05 5.21
N ALA A 382 15.86 4.47 5.02
CA ALA A 382 16.97 4.63 5.95
C ALA A 382 17.57 6.04 5.83
N THR A 383 17.69 6.70 6.98
CA THR A 383 18.33 8.00 7.13
C THR A 383 19.70 7.83 7.78
N GLY A 384 20.57 8.82 7.59
CA GLY A 384 21.96 8.80 8.04
C GLY A 384 22.95 8.36 6.96
N TRP A 385 24.21 8.71 7.19
CA TRP A 385 25.32 8.56 6.22
C TRP A 385 26.35 7.49 6.61
N ASP A 386 26.21 6.88 7.79
CA ASP A 386 27.25 6.03 8.39
C ASP A 386 27.05 4.55 8.07
N ASN A 387 27.70 4.12 6.98
CA ASN A 387 27.75 2.73 6.50
C ASN A 387 26.35 2.12 6.30
N THR A 388 25.42 2.94 5.83
CA THR A 388 23.98 2.64 5.74
C THR A 388 23.70 1.41 4.88
N ALA A 389 24.26 1.30 3.66
CA ALA A 389 24.09 0.10 2.83
C ALA A 389 24.54 -1.20 3.52
N ALA A 390 25.73 -1.21 4.13
CA ALA A 390 26.23 -2.40 4.81
C ALA A 390 25.34 -2.79 5.99
N LYS A 391 24.80 -1.82 6.73
CA LYS A 391 23.84 -2.06 7.82
C LYS A 391 22.49 -2.58 7.29
N LEU A 392 21.98 -2.01 6.20
CA LEU A 392 20.74 -2.48 5.54
C LEU A 392 20.87 -3.95 5.10
N SER A 393 22.01 -4.35 4.54
CA SER A 393 22.26 -5.75 4.12
C SER A 393 22.32 -6.75 5.28
N GLN A 394 22.42 -6.28 6.53
CA GLN A 394 22.45 -7.12 7.73
C GLN A 394 21.06 -7.28 8.38
N ILE A 395 20.03 -6.60 7.86
CA ILE A 395 18.70 -6.66 8.45
C ILE A 395 18.14 -8.08 8.30
N SER A 396 17.88 -8.72 9.43
CA SER A 396 17.14 -9.98 9.52
C SER A 396 15.66 -9.71 9.80
N TYR A 397 15.34 -8.76 10.69
CA TYR A 397 13.96 -8.37 10.99
C TYR A 397 13.87 -6.93 11.49
N ILE A 398 12.67 -6.38 11.48
CA ILE A 398 12.37 -5.02 11.98
C ILE A 398 11.29 -5.12 13.05
N ASN A 399 11.46 -4.46 14.18
CA ASN A 399 10.35 -4.21 15.10
C ASN A 399 9.84 -2.79 14.89
N ALA A 400 8.53 -2.63 14.75
CA ALA A 400 7.89 -1.32 14.65
C ALA A 400 6.61 -1.27 15.48
N LYS A 401 6.31 -0.09 15.99
CA LYS A 401 5.08 0.21 16.73
C LYS A 401 4.01 0.67 15.76
N LEU A 402 3.00 -0.16 15.55
CA LEU A 402 1.84 0.16 14.71
C LEU A 402 0.76 0.81 15.57
N THR A 403 0.28 1.97 15.14
CA THR A 403 -0.87 2.66 15.73
C THR A 403 -1.99 2.72 14.70
N LEU A 404 -3.11 2.06 15.01
CA LEU A 404 -4.33 2.04 14.22
C LEU A 404 -5.32 3.03 14.82
N ILE A 405 -5.75 4.01 14.03
CA ILE A 405 -6.79 4.98 14.40
C ILE A 405 -7.99 4.69 13.50
N PRO A 406 -9.02 4.00 14.03
CA PRO A 406 -10.15 3.54 13.22
C PRO A 406 -11.08 4.70 12.83
N GLU A 407 -11.79 4.54 11.72
CA GLU A 407 -12.93 5.40 11.38
C GLU A 407 -14.25 4.71 11.72
N ALA A 408 -15.21 5.50 12.20
CA ALA A 408 -16.59 5.05 12.35
C ALA A 408 -17.18 4.81 10.95
N ASN A 409 -18.00 3.77 10.81
CA ASN A 409 -18.75 3.52 9.58
C ASN A 409 -20.25 3.69 9.86
N ASN A 410 -20.83 4.81 9.45
CA ASN A 410 -22.28 4.99 9.44
C ASN A 410 -22.82 4.77 8.03
N VAL A 411 -23.67 3.75 7.89
CA VAL A 411 -24.15 3.26 6.59
C VAL A 411 -25.51 3.86 6.30
N ILE A 412 -25.65 4.52 5.15
CA ILE A 412 -26.86 5.24 4.75
C ILE A 412 -27.27 4.81 3.35
N ASP A 413 -28.53 4.42 3.20
CA ASP A 413 -29.14 4.22 1.89
C ASP A 413 -29.75 5.53 1.36
N LYS A 414 -29.40 5.88 0.13
CA LYS A 414 -29.92 7.07 -0.56
C LYS A 414 -30.50 6.74 -1.91
N SER A 415 -31.59 7.42 -2.28
CA SER A 415 -32.17 7.33 -3.62
C SER A 415 -31.21 7.91 -4.65
N TRP A 416 -31.00 7.23 -5.77
CA TRP A 416 -30.18 7.76 -6.87
C TRP A 416 -30.73 9.10 -7.40
N ASP A 417 -32.05 9.20 -7.54
CA ASP A 417 -32.71 10.43 -7.99
C ASP A 417 -32.52 11.60 -7.00
N GLU A 418 -32.46 11.30 -5.69
CA GLU A 418 -32.15 12.32 -4.67
C GLU A 418 -30.72 12.84 -4.82
N LEU A 419 -29.76 11.94 -5.08
CA LEU A 419 -28.34 12.27 -5.24
C LEU A 419 -28.05 13.01 -6.57
N LEU A 420 -28.85 12.77 -7.61
CA LEU A 420 -28.79 13.54 -8.86
C LEU A 420 -29.36 14.95 -8.71
N ALA A 421 -30.41 15.12 -7.91
CA ALA A 421 -31.11 16.39 -7.77
C ALA A 421 -30.31 17.42 -6.97
N LYS A 422 -29.54 16.99 -5.96
CA LYS A 422 -28.75 17.87 -5.10
C LYS A 422 -27.52 17.16 -4.51
N PRO A 423 -26.45 17.91 -4.18
CA PRO A 423 -25.34 17.36 -3.43
C PRO A 423 -25.78 16.75 -2.09
N TYR A 424 -25.21 15.59 -1.77
CA TYR A 424 -25.26 15.01 -0.42
C TYR A 424 -24.14 15.61 0.43
N THR A 425 -24.40 15.88 1.72
CA THR A 425 -23.43 16.51 2.62
C THR A 425 -23.38 15.82 3.97
N PHE A 426 -22.18 15.66 4.53
CA PHE A 426 -21.92 15.15 5.87
C PHE A 426 -20.78 15.97 6.50
N GLY A 427 -21.10 16.84 7.47
CA GLY A 427 -20.14 17.82 7.99
C GLY A 427 -19.62 18.72 6.86
N TYR A 428 -18.30 18.77 6.68
CA TYR A 428 -17.66 19.49 5.57
C TYR A 428 -17.56 18.65 4.28
N ALA A 429 -17.81 17.33 4.34
CA ALA A 429 -17.77 16.47 3.17
C ALA A 429 -19.02 16.64 2.31
N SER A 430 -18.86 16.43 0.99
CA SER A 430 -19.97 16.44 0.05
C SER A 430 -19.79 15.44 -1.07
N LEU A 431 -20.89 14.88 -1.58
CA LEU A 431 -20.92 14.04 -2.77
C LEU A 431 -21.91 14.62 -3.77
N THR A 432 -21.47 14.83 -5.00
CA THR A 432 -22.31 15.34 -6.10
C THR A 432 -22.27 14.36 -7.26
N ILE A 433 -23.42 13.98 -7.81
CA ILE A 433 -23.52 13.17 -9.03
C ILE A 433 -24.03 14.05 -10.17
N GLN A 434 -23.29 14.11 -11.27
CA GLN A 434 -23.63 14.90 -12.46
C GLN A 434 -23.82 13.95 -13.65
N PRO A 435 -24.97 14.00 -14.35
CA PRO A 435 -25.11 13.25 -15.60
C PRO A 435 -24.22 13.86 -16.68
N LEU A 436 -23.35 13.05 -17.27
CA LEU A 436 -22.56 13.43 -18.45
C LEU A 436 -23.33 13.09 -19.73
N ASP A 437 -23.96 11.91 -19.74
CA ASP A 437 -24.89 11.45 -20.78
C ASP A 437 -25.88 10.48 -20.11
N ALA A 438 -27.11 10.96 -19.87
CA ALA A 438 -28.12 10.19 -19.15
C ALA A 438 -28.61 8.97 -19.96
N ASP A 439 -28.69 9.07 -21.28
CA ASP A 439 -29.14 7.98 -22.16
C ASP A 439 -28.09 6.87 -22.22
N ALA A 440 -26.81 7.25 -22.21
CA ALA A 440 -25.70 6.32 -22.09
C ALA A 440 -25.40 5.86 -20.65
N LYS A 441 -26.19 6.31 -19.65
CA LYS A 441 -26.01 6.03 -18.22
C LYS A 441 -24.60 6.38 -17.72
N LEU A 442 -24.08 7.49 -18.21
CA LEU A 442 -22.74 8.00 -17.91
C LEU A 442 -22.82 9.19 -16.95
N PHE A 443 -22.13 9.07 -15.83
CA PHE A 443 -22.18 10.03 -14.72
C PHE A 443 -20.77 10.40 -14.25
N LYS A 444 -20.62 11.62 -13.74
CA LYS A 444 -19.46 12.04 -12.95
C LYS A 444 -19.86 12.14 -11.48
N VAL A 445 -19.11 11.49 -10.61
CA VAL A 445 -19.27 11.61 -9.16
C VAL A 445 -18.11 12.42 -8.62
N VAL A 446 -18.41 13.51 -7.91
CA VAL A 446 -17.40 14.37 -7.26
C VAL A 446 -17.61 14.25 -5.75
N ILE A 447 -16.59 13.77 -5.05
CA ILE A 447 -16.57 13.57 -3.60
C ILE A 447 -15.55 14.53 -3.01
N LYS A 448 -15.98 15.41 -2.12
CA LYS A 448 -15.12 16.29 -1.33
C LYS A 448 -15.09 15.78 0.10
N GLN A 449 -13.90 15.61 0.65
CA GLN A 449 -13.67 15.02 1.98
C GLN A 449 -12.77 15.93 2.81
N SER A 450 -12.95 15.92 4.12
CA SER A 450 -12.13 16.68 5.07
C SER A 450 -11.40 15.74 6.01
N LYS A 451 -10.41 16.23 6.76
CA LYS A 451 -9.68 15.44 7.76
C LYS A 451 -10.57 14.76 8.81
N THR A 452 -11.78 15.30 9.05
CA THR A 452 -12.67 14.81 10.12
C THR A 452 -13.98 14.20 9.61
N HIS A 453 -14.33 14.40 8.34
CA HIS A 453 -15.57 13.89 7.74
C HIS A 453 -15.28 13.38 6.33
N ASN A 454 -15.62 12.11 6.09
CA ASN A 454 -15.43 11.39 4.85
C ASN A 454 -16.76 10.80 4.38
N ILE A 455 -16.96 10.77 3.06
CA ILE A 455 -18.09 10.08 2.41
C ILE A 455 -17.51 9.10 1.41
N ASN A 456 -17.83 7.82 1.54
CA ASN A 456 -17.45 6.78 0.59
C ASN A 456 -18.70 6.25 -0.12
N LEU A 457 -18.62 6.15 -1.45
CA LEU A 457 -19.66 5.53 -2.28
C LEU A 457 -19.45 4.02 -2.29
N GLY A 458 -20.49 3.23 -2.01
CA GLY A 458 -20.46 1.76 -2.08
C GLY A 458 -20.38 1.23 -3.51
N ILE A 459 -19.34 1.61 -4.26
CA ILE A 459 -19.15 1.33 -5.70
C ILE A 459 -19.25 -0.17 -6.05
N GLN A 460 -18.86 -1.08 -5.15
CA GLN A 460 -18.94 -2.53 -5.36
C GLN A 460 -20.39 -3.06 -5.44
N GLN A 461 -21.40 -2.24 -5.10
CA GLN A 461 -22.81 -2.57 -5.29
C GLN A 461 -23.33 -2.20 -6.69
N LEU A 462 -22.54 -1.48 -7.47
CA LEU A 462 -22.92 -1.01 -8.80
C LEU A 462 -22.41 -1.99 -9.87
N THR A 463 -23.13 -2.08 -10.98
CA THR A 463 -22.75 -2.86 -12.16
C THR A 463 -22.44 -1.93 -13.32
N GLY A 464 -21.29 -2.14 -13.95
CA GLY A 464 -20.86 -1.36 -15.10
C GLY A 464 -19.35 -1.13 -15.05
N LYS A 465 -18.94 0.06 -15.46
CA LYS A 465 -17.53 0.45 -15.58
C LYS A 465 -17.26 1.77 -14.88
N MET A 466 -16.04 1.94 -14.39
CA MET A 466 -15.58 3.15 -13.74
C MET A 466 -14.17 3.55 -14.19
N ALA A 467 -13.87 4.83 -14.07
CA ALA A 467 -12.52 5.36 -14.11
C ALA A 467 -12.41 6.51 -13.11
N GLU A 468 -11.19 6.87 -12.72
CA GLU A 468 -10.98 8.15 -12.05
C GLU A 468 -11.27 9.28 -13.05
N ALA A 469 -11.86 10.36 -12.56
CA ALA A 469 -12.11 11.54 -13.37
C ALA A 469 -11.07 12.60 -13.05
N ARG A 470 -10.71 13.38 -14.08
CA ARG A 470 -9.84 14.54 -13.93
C ARG A 470 -10.21 15.39 -12.72
N PRO A 471 -9.20 15.78 -11.91
CA PRO A 471 -9.37 16.80 -10.88
C PRO A 471 -9.95 18.07 -11.50
N GLU A 472 -10.96 18.64 -10.85
CA GLU A 472 -11.51 19.95 -11.19
C GLU A 472 -10.96 20.97 -10.19
N GLY A 473 -10.23 21.96 -10.67
CA GLY A 473 -9.70 23.04 -9.85
C GLY A 473 -9.30 24.23 -10.70
N ASP A 474 -9.25 25.42 -10.08
CA ASP A 474 -8.82 26.67 -10.70
C ASP A 474 -7.27 26.74 -10.77
N TYR A 475 -6.67 25.71 -11.37
CA TYR A 475 -5.24 25.63 -11.61
C TYR A 475 -4.93 25.93 -13.09
N PRO A 476 -3.74 26.47 -13.41
CA PRO A 476 -3.35 26.66 -14.80
C PRO A 476 -3.47 25.37 -15.63
N GLU A 477 -4.00 25.49 -16.84
CA GLU A 477 -4.27 24.33 -17.71
C GLU A 477 -2.99 23.55 -18.08
N TRP A 478 -1.83 24.23 -18.11
CA TRP A 478 -0.54 23.62 -18.48
C TRP A 478 0.06 22.74 -17.38
N LEU A 479 -0.45 22.79 -16.14
CA LEU A 479 -0.03 21.88 -15.08
C LEU A 479 -0.51 20.46 -15.35
N THR A 480 0.35 19.49 -15.06
CA THR A 480 0.03 18.06 -15.20
C THR A 480 -1.00 17.62 -14.15
N VAL A 481 -1.56 16.42 -14.32
CA VAL A 481 -2.51 15.85 -13.36
C VAL A 481 -1.84 15.64 -12.01
N SER A 482 -0.62 15.09 -12.00
CA SER A 482 0.14 14.88 -10.76
C SER A 482 0.48 16.20 -10.05
N ASP A 483 0.76 17.29 -10.79
CA ASP A 483 1.00 18.61 -10.18
C ASP A 483 -0.25 19.13 -9.45
N LYS A 484 -1.43 18.94 -10.03
CA LYS A 484 -2.72 19.38 -9.46
C LYS A 484 -3.10 18.55 -8.23
N GLU A 485 -2.98 17.24 -8.33
CA GLU A 485 -3.21 16.33 -7.18
C GLU A 485 -2.27 16.66 -6.02
N LEU A 486 -1.00 16.92 -6.31
CA LEU A 486 -0.04 17.29 -5.28
C LEU A 486 -0.41 18.61 -4.59
N LEU A 487 -0.84 19.62 -5.34
CA LEU A 487 -1.31 20.89 -4.76
C LEU A 487 -2.49 20.67 -3.81
N GLU A 488 -3.45 19.82 -4.18
CA GLU A 488 -4.61 19.47 -3.35
C GLU A 488 -4.22 18.67 -2.09
N GLN A 489 -3.23 17.79 -2.20
CA GLN A 489 -2.75 16.96 -1.08
C GLN A 489 -1.74 17.64 -0.17
N LEU A 490 -1.24 18.84 -0.51
CA LEU A 490 -0.17 19.50 0.24
C LEU A 490 -0.61 20.79 0.91
N ILE A 491 -1.36 21.62 0.19
CA ILE A 491 -1.68 22.98 0.63
C ILE A 491 -2.97 22.95 1.46
N GLY A 492 -2.90 23.43 2.70
CA GLY A 492 -4.09 23.57 3.55
C GLY A 492 -4.54 22.31 4.28
N VAL A 493 -3.84 21.17 4.14
CA VAL A 493 -4.25 19.87 4.72
C VAL A 493 -4.51 19.87 6.23
N ASP A 494 -3.83 20.73 6.98
CA ASP A 494 -4.06 20.84 8.42
C ASP A 494 -5.27 21.72 8.80
N GLU A 495 -5.89 22.41 7.84
CA GLU A 495 -7.14 23.13 8.06
C GLU A 495 -8.30 22.15 8.11
N ASN A 496 -9.14 22.25 9.14
CA ASN A 496 -10.33 21.40 9.26
C ASN A 496 -11.32 21.57 8.10
N THR A 497 -11.28 22.73 7.42
CA THR A 497 -12.13 23.06 6.27
C THR A 497 -11.49 22.70 4.94
N HIS A 498 -10.25 22.18 4.92
CA HIS A 498 -9.62 21.74 3.69
C HIS A 498 -10.37 20.55 3.11
N LEU A 499 -10.61 20.61 1.80
CA LEU A 499 -11.37 19.61 1.08
C LEU A 499 -10.50 18.93 0.04
N MET A 500 -10.20 17.66 0.27
CA MET A 500 -9.64 16.78 -0.75
C MET A 500 -10.76 16.38 -1.71
N THR A 501 -10.54 16.54 -3.01
CA THR A 501 -11.55 16.23 -4.03
C THR A 501 -11.15 14.95 -4.76
N ARG A 502 -12.03 13.96 -4.75
CA ARG A 502 -11.93 12.77 -5.59
C ARG A 502 -13.06 12.78 -6.59
N SER A 503 -12.75 12.57 -7.87
CA SER A 503 -13.76 12.49 -8.91
C SER A 503 -13.71 11.14 -9.62
N LEU A 504 -14.87 10.59 -9.98
CA LEU A 504 -15.02 9.32 -10.68
C LEU A 504 -15.93 9.50 -11.89
N VAL A 505 -15.64 8.82 -12.99
CA VAL A 505 -16.58 8.61 -14.10
C VAL A 505 -17.19 7.22 -13.93
N LEU A 506 -18.52 7.14 -13.93
CA LEU A 506 -19.28 5.88 -13.83
C LEU A 506 -20.12 5.69 -15.09
N LYS A 507 -19.98 4.56 -15.77
CA LYS A 507 -20.90 4.09 -16.80
C LYS A 507 -21.63 2.87 -16.27
N LEU A 508 -22.91 3.03 -15.97
CA LEU A 508 -23.69 1.98 -15.33
C LEU A 508 -24.44 1.14 -16.37
N ASP A 509 -24.50 -0.17 -16.14
CA ASP A 509 -25.33 -1.05 -16.97
C ASP A 509 -26.82 -0.78 -16.69
N GLU A 510 -27.16 -0.52 -15.43
CA GLU A 510 -28.49 -0.14 -14.96
C GLU A 510 -28.38 0.95 -13.90
N ILE A 511 -29.34 1.89 -13.91
CA ILE A 511 -29.39 2.93 -12.89
C ILE A 511 -29.98 2.33 -11.62
N PRO A 512 -29.25 2.35 -10.49
CA PRO A 512 -29.76 1.80 -9.24
C PRO A 512 -30.90 2.67 -8.70
N LYS A 513 -31.86 2.06 -8.02
CA LYS A 513 -32.89 2.84 -7.29
C LYS A 513 -32.31 3.50 -6.04
N THR A 514 -31.43 2.77 -5.35
CA THR A 514 -30.79 3.18 -4.11
C THR A 514 -29.31 2.87 -4.15
N VAL A 515 -28.51 3.70 -3.51
CA VAL A 515 -27.07 3.50 -3.36
C VAL A 515 -26.68 3.72 -1.90
N LEU A 516 -25.75 2.88 -1.46
CA LEU A 516 -25.17 2.96 -0.13
C LEU A 516 -24.05 4.01 -0.09
N LEU A 517 -24.14 4.89 0.88
CA LEU A 517 -23.10 5.83 1.29
C LEU A 517 -22.56 5.42 2.67
N VAL A 518 -21.24 5.50 2.85
CA VAL A 518 -20.60 5.33 4.15
C VAL A 518 -20.08 6.69 4.61
N GLU A 519 -20.71 7.22 5.64
CA GLU A 519 -20.19 8.36 6.38
C GLU A 519 -19.14 7.87 7.36
N SER A 520 -18.00 8.54 7.38
CA SER A 520 -16.87 8.14 8.22
C SER A 520 -16.20 9.33 8.89
N GLN A 521 -15.78 9.12 10.13
CA GLN A 521 -15.08 10.09 10.96
C GLN A 521 -14.09 9.35 11.87
N PRO A 522 -12.92 9.92 12.18
CA PRO A 522 -11.96 9.29 13.07
C PRO A 522 -12.53 9.02 14.47
N GLN A 523 -12.27 7.82 15.01
CA GLN A 523 -12.63 7.40 16.37
C GLN A 523 -11.37 7.23 17.22
N ALA A 524 -10.74 8.36 17.56
CA ALA A 524 -9.48 8.36 18.29
C ALA A 524 -9.57 7.64 19.65
N GLU A 525 -10.74 7.56 20.27
CA GLU A 525 -11.01 6.82 21.51
C GLU A 525 -10.85 5.30 21.38
N LEU A 526 -10.91 4.76 20.16
CA LEU A 526 -10.69 3.35 19.85
C LEU A 526 -9.29 3.07 19.26
N THR A 527 -8.38 4.06 19.34
CA THR A 527 -7.00 3.90 18.88
C THR A 527 -6.34 2.71 19.58
N GLN A 528 -5.64 1.91 18.78
CA GLN A 528 -4.88 0.77 19.27
C GLN A 528 -3.43 0.89 18.86
N THR A 529 -2.55 0.36 19.70
CA THR A 529 -1.12 0.42 19.46
C THR A 529 -0.47 -0.90 19.83
N LYS A 530 0.41 -1.40 18.97
CA LYS A 530 1.07 -2.68 19.15
C LYS A 530 2.47 -2.71 18.55
N ASN A 531 3.40 -3.39 19.21
CA ASN A 531 4.71 -3.68 18.63
C ASN A 531 4.61 -4.94 17.78
N ILE A 532 4.97 -4.81 16.50
CA ILE A 532 4.92 -5.89 15.51
C ILE A 532 6.34 -6.16 15.03
N ARG A 533 6.67 -7.45 14.88
CA ARG A 533 7.90 -7.91 14.24
C ARG A 533 7.63 -8.17 12.77
N PHE A 534 8.31 -7.44 11.91
CA PHE A 534 8.31 -7.59 10.46
C PHE A 534 9.48 -8.46 10.05
N VAL A 535 9.22 -9.45 9.19
CA VAL A 535 10.23 -10.39 8.69
C VAL A 535 10.18 -10.43 7.16
N PRO A 536 11.26 -10.84 6.47
CA PRO A 536 11.26 -10.96 5.00
C PRO A 536 10.09 -11.82 4.50
N TYR A 537 9.56 -11.48 3.32
CA TYR A 537 8.42 -12.17 2.71
C TYR A 537 8.56 -13.70 2.65
N THR A 538 9.77 -14.21 2.41
CA THR A 538 10.07 -15.65 2.39
C THR A 538 9.88 -16.30 3.76
N GLU A 539 10.45 -15.72 4.82
CA GLU A 539 10.29 -16.18 6.21
C GLU A 539 8.82 -16.07 6.65
N TYR A 540 8.16 -14.96 6.32
CA TYR A 540 6.75 -14.74 6.64
C TYR A 540 5.86 -15.86 6.10
N ASN A 541 6.07 -16.27 4.84
CA ASN A 541 5.26 -17.30 4.19
C ASN A 541 5.56 -18.72 4.68
N GLN A 542 6.79 -18.98 5.14
CA GLN A 542 7.17 -20.25 5.75
C GLN A 542 6.47 -20.46 7.09
N ASN A 543 6.17 -19.39 7.83
CA ASN A 543 5.37 -19.47 9.03
C ASN A 543 3.88 -19.66 8.70
N LEU A 544 3.40 -20.90 8.83
CA LEU A 544 2.02 -21.27 8.54
C LEU A 544 0.97 -20.61 9.44
N ALA A 545 1.37 -20.06 10.59
CA ALA A 545 0.47 -19.31 11.47
C ALA A 545 0.06 -17.96 10.86
N ASN A 546 0.90 -17.38 10.00
CA ASN A 546 0.65 -16.09 9.38
C ASN A 546 -0.41 -16.20 8.26
N PRO A 547 -1.30 -15.21 8.11
CA PRO A 547 -2.22 -15.13 6.97
C PRO A 547 -1.46 -14.87 5.67
N GLN A 548 -1.96 -15.34 4.52
CA GLN A 548 -1.41 -14.90 3.24
C GLN A 548 -1.78 -13.44 2.96
N SER A 549 -0.82 -12.68 2.43
CA SER A 549 -1.07 -11.35 1.89
C SER A 549 -1.53 -11.44 0.43
N GLU A 550 -2.55 -10.65 0.09
CA GLU A 550 -3.03 -10.47 -1.28
C GLU A 550 -2.38 -9.23 -1.95
N PHE A 551 -1.61 -8.44 -1.20
CA PHE A 551 -0.84 -7.31 -1.72
C PHE A 551 0.29 -7.79 -2.63
N GLY A 552 0.39 -7.23 -3.84
CA GLY A 552 1.36 -7.62 -4.88
C GLY A 552 0.98 -8.84 -5.74
N ASN A 553 -0.01 -9.63 -5.32
CA ASN A 553 -0.55 -10.77 -6.09
C ASN A 553 -1.63 -10.37 -7.11
N ALA A 554 -1.89 -9.06 -7.25
CA ALA A 554 -2.72 -8.48 -8.30
C ALA A 554 -1.95 -8.32 -9.63
N SER A 555 -0.96 -9.17 -9.90
CA SER A 555 -0.55 -9.33 -11.29
C SER A 555 -1.76 -9.88 -12.04
N MET A 556 -2.00 -9.31 -13.23
CA MET A 556 -2.96 -9.78 -14.21
C MET A 556 -2.83 -11.28 -14.54
N ASP A 557 -1.82 -11.98 -14.04
CA ASP A 557 -1.57 -13.40 -14.34
C ASP A 557 -2.61 -14.35 -13.75
N ASN A 558 -3.27 -13.96 -12.65
CA ASN A 558 -4.39 -14.75 -12.11
C ASN A 558 -5.66 -14.66 -12.98
N PHE A 559 -5.71 -13.77 -13.98
CA PHE A 559 -6.74 -13.77 -15.01
C PHE A 559 -6.39 -14.66 -16.22
N ILE A 560 -5.11 -15.03 -16.40
CA ILE A 560 -4.63 -15.67 -17.64
C ILE A 560 -4.42 -17.18 -17.48
N TYR A 561 -4.13 -17.68 -16.28
CA TYR A 561 -4.05 -19.11 -16.00
C TYR A 561 -5.19 -19.60 -15.10
N GLY A 562 -6.43 -19.31 -15.51
CA GLY A 562 -7.48 -20.29 -15.24
C GLY A 562 -7.08 -21.55 -16.00
N ASP A 563 -6.80 -22.66 -15.33
CA ASP A 563 -6.63 -23.96 -15.97
C ASP A 563 -7.86 -24.20 -16.88
N LEU A 564 -7.68 -23.92 -18.19
CA LEU A 564 -8.73 -23.94 -19.22
C LEU A 564 -9.05 -25.37 -19.69
N THR A 565 -8.79 -26.35 -18.84
CA THR A 565 -9.32 -27.70 -19.00
C THR A 565 -10.24 -27.95 -17.83
N SER A 566 -11.56 -27.87 -18.07
CA SER A 566 -12.53 -28.47 -17.16
C SER A 566 -12.05 -29.89 -16.85
N PRO A 567 -11.66 -30.22 -15.61
CA PRO A 567 -11.30 -31.57 -15.27
C PRO A 567 -12.47 -32.47 -15.67
N LYS A 568 -12.20 -33.60 -16.33
CA LYS A 568 -13.23 -34.64 -16.48
C LYS A 568 -13.80 -34.92 -15.09
N ALA A 569 -15.13 -35.07 -15.00
CA ALA A 569 -15.79 -35.28 -13.72
C ALA A 569 -15.13 -36.44 -12.95
N GLU A 570 -14.58 -36.14 -11.78
CA GLU A 570 -13.85 -37.14 -10.98
C GLU A 570 -14.82 -38.23 -10.50
N ILE A 571 -14.39 -39.50 -10.61
CA ILE A 571 -15.16 -40.62 -10.05
C ILE A 571 -15.03 -40.59 -8.53
N GLY A 572 -16.16 -40.32 -7.88
CA GLY A 572 -16.25 -40.14 -6.42
C GLY A 572 -16.90 -41.31 -5.69
N THR A 573 -17.39 -42.35 -6.38
CA THR A 573 -18.03 -43.51 -5.73
C THR A 573 -17.48 -44.84 -6.24
N VAL A 574 -17.40 -45.83 -5.35
CA VAL A 574 -16.83 -47.16 -5.65
C VAL A 574 -17.55 -47.85 -6.81
N LYS A 575 -18.88 -47.75 -6.88
CA LYS A 575 -19.71 -48.39 -7.92
C LYS A 575 -19.41 -47.92 -9.35
N ASP A 576 -18.84 -46.73 -9.49
CA ASP A 576 -18.58 -46.10 -10.79
C ASP A 576 -17.15 -46.40 -11.28
N ILE A 577 -16.30 -47.01 -10.43
CA ILE A 577 -14.93 -47.41 -10.79
C ILE A 577 -14.98 -48.51 -11.86
N LYS A 578 -14.33 -48.24 -13.00
CA LYS A 578 -14.09 -49.23 -14.05
C LYS A 578 -12.83 -48.87 -14.84
N PRO A 579 -12.09 -49.86 -15.37
CA PRO A 579 -11.00 -49.58 -16.30
C PRO A 579 -11.51 -48.87 -17.55
N ALA A 580 -10.70 -47.96 -18.07
CA ALA A 580 -10.95 -47.16 -19.26
C ALA A 580 -9.71 -47.12 -20.16
N THR A 581 -9.94 -46.85 -21.43
CA THR A 581 -8.92 -46.74 -22.47
C THR A 581 -9.36 -45.69 -23.48
N GLU A 582 -8.42 -44.90 -24.00
CA GLU A 582 -8.73 -43.91 -25.05
C GLU A 582 -8.66 -44.54 -26.44
N ASN A 583 -7.67 -45.39 -26.67
CA ASN A 583 -7.36 -45.92 -28.01
C ASN A 583 -7.35 -47.46 -28.07
N GLY A 584 -7.44 -48.15 -26.93
CA GLY A 584 -7.31 -49.61 -26.81
C GLY A 584 -5.87 -50.08 -26.55
N HIS A 585 -4.92 -49.15 -26.44
CA HIS A 585 -3.50 -49.42 -26.21
C HIS A 585 -3.03 -48.89 -24.84
N ASN A 586 -3.67 -47.88 -24.27
CA ASN A 586 -3.50 -47.50 -22.87
C ASN A 586 -4.58 -48.12 -21.98
N LEU A 587 -4.29 -48.24 -20.68
CA LEU A 587 -5.29 -48.65 -19.69
C LEU A 587 -5.12 -47.81 -18.43
N TYR A 588 -6.21 -47.21 -17.98
CA TYR A 588 -6.26 -46.44 -16.75
C TYR A 588 -7.55 -46.72 -15.98
N ILE A 589 -7.55 -46.46 -14.68
CA ILE A 589 -8.71 -46.55 -13.80
C ILE A 589 -8.95 -45.14 -13.24
N PRO A 590 -9.90 -44.38 -13.80
CA PRO A 590 -10.23 -43.05 -13.29
C PRO A 590 -10.81 -43.13 -11.88
N MET A 591 -10.31 -42.29 -10.98
CA MET A 591 -10.82 -42.13 -9.62
C MET A 591 -10.30 -40.84 -9.00
N SER A 592 -11.11 -40.19 -8.16
CA SER A 592 -10.64 -39.04 -7.37
C SER A 592 -9.45 -39.42 -6.48
N ALA A 593 -8.59 -38.44 -6.20
CA ALA A 593 -7.46 -38.65 -5.29
C ALA A 593 -7.89 -39.10 -3.89
N ALA A 594 -9.05 -38.61 -3.42
CA ALA A 594 -9.70 -39.08 -2.20
C ALA A 594 -10.03 -40.58 -2.27
N LEU A 595 -10.67 -41.05 -3.35
CA LEU A 595 -11.04 -42.46 -3.51
C LEU A 595 -9.82 -43.38 -3.64
N ALA A 596 -8.72 -42.91 -4.24
CA ALA A 596 -7.46 -43.65 -4.35
C ALA A 596 -6.79 -43.95 -2.98
N THR A 597 -7.17 -43.25 -1.90
CA THR A 597 -6.73 -43.58 -0.52
C THR A 597 -7.45 -44.82 0.04
N ALA A 598 -8.67 -45.08 -0.44
CA ALA A 598 -9.53 -46.19 0.00
C ALA A 598 -9.47 -47.40 -0.95
N CYS A 599 -9.15 -47.17 -2.24
CA CYS A 599 -9.16 -48.18 -3.30
C CYS A 599 -7.77 -48.37 -3.91
N LYS A 600 -7.30 -49.63 -3.99
CA LYS A 600 -6.04 -50.00 -4.63
C LYS A 600 -6.22 -51.11 -5.66
N PRO A 601 -5.81 -50.89 -6.93
CA PRO A 601 -5.81 -51.96 -7.92
C PRO A 601 -4.60 -52.89 -7.76
N GLU A 602 -4.85 -54.20 -7.78
CA GLU A 602 -3.83 -55.25 -7.77
C GLU A 602 -3.88 -56.05 -9.07
N ILE A 603 -2.73 -56.58 -9.49
CA ILE A 603 -2.58 -57.37 -10.72
C ILE A 603 -2.44 -58.83 -10.32
N GLU A 604 -3.41 -59.67 -10.70
CA GLU A 604 -3.37 -61.11 -10.47
C GLU A 604 -2.72 -61.83 -11.64
N GLN A 605 -3.02 -61.39 -12.87
CA GLN A 605 -2.38 -61.87 -14.11
C GLN A 605 -1.91 -60.67 -14.93
N GLY A 606 -0.60 -60.44 -14.92
CA GLY A 606 0.06 -59.37 -15.66
C GLY A 606 0.95 -59.86 -16.79
N PHE A 607 1.75 -58.96 -17.34
CA PHE A 607 2.75 -59.25 -18.36
C PHE A 607 4.02 -58.43 -18.12
N ASN A 608 5.09 -58.82 -18.81
CA ASN A 608 6.33 -58.05 -18.82
C ASN A 608 6.45 -57.28 -20.14
N GLU A 609 6.84 -56.02 -20.02
CA GLU A 609 7.29 -55.18 -21.13
C GLU A 609 8.82 -55.17 -21.11
N GLY A 610 9.42 -56.04 -21.92
CA GLY A 610 10.85 -56.37 -21.82
C GLY A 610 11.18 -57.06 -20.49
N LYS A 611 12.05 -56.44 -19.68
CA LYS A 611 12.43 -56.94 -18.34
C LYS A 611 11.57 -56.36 -17.21
N GLN A 612 10.67 -55.44 -17.51
CA GLN A 612 9.90 -54.73 -16.51
C GLN A 612 8.49 -55.31 -16.41
N THR A 613 8.07 -55.69 -15.21
CA THR A 613 6.68 -56.06 -14.92
C THR A 613 5.84 -54.79 -14.81
N VAL A 614 4.73 -54.74 -15.54
CA VAL A 614 3.84 -53.56 -15.50
C VAL A 614 3.18 -53.42 -14.14
N THR A 615 2.92 -52.18 -13.74
CA THR A 615 2.35 -51.83 -12.42
C THR A 615 1.31 -50.73 -12.56
N TRP A 616 0.36 -50.70 -11.62
CA TRP A 616 -0.53 -49.55 -11.48
C TRP A 616 0.18 -48.42 -10.74
N GLN A 617 0.17 -47.22 -11.31
CA GLN A 617 0.68 -46.02 -10.66
C GLN A 617 -0.37 -44.92 -10.64
N PHE A 618 -0.62 -44.36 -9.46
CA PHE A 618 -1.57 -43.26 -9.32
C PHE A 618 -0.95 -41.95 -9.83
N VAL A 619 -1.66 -41.28 -10.74
CA VAL A 619 -1.30 -39.98 -11.30
C VAL A 619 -2.40 -38.99 -10.91
N PRO A 620 -2.16 -38.08 -9.94
CA PRO A 620 -3.20 -37.19 -9.43
C PRO A 620 -3.57 -36.04 -10.39
N LYS A 621 -2.69 -35.70 -11.33
CA LYS A 621 -2.87 -34.60 -12.30
C LYS A 621 -2.54 -35.06 -13.73
N GLY A 622 -3.20 -36.13 -14.17
CA GLY A 622 -3.06 -36.63 -15.55
C GLY A 622 -3.91 -35.80 -16.53
N PRO A 623 -3.62 -35.85 -17.84
CA PRO A 623 -4.45 -35.22 -18.88
C PRO A 623 -5.90 -35.72 -18.88
N GLU A 624 -6.13 -36.91 -18.35
CA GLU A 624 -7.44 -37.55 -18.20
C GLU A 624 -8.10 -37.29 -16.83
N GLY A 625 -7.48 -36.45 -15.99
CA GLY A 625 -7.81 -36.30 -14.58
C GLY A 625 -7.04 -37.27 -13.68
N ALA A 626 -7.42 -37.34 -12.40
CA ALA A 626 -6.83 -38.28 -11.45
C ALA A 626 -7.18 -39.74 -11.78
N ALA A 627 -6.15 -40.60 -11.90
CA ALA A 627 -6.34 -42.01 -12.26
C ALA A 627 -5.14 -42.89 -11.86
N TYR A 628 -5.38 -44.19 -11.69
CA TYR A 628 -4.30 -45.18 -11.77
C TYR A 628 -4.03 -45.49 -13.23
N HIS A 629 -2.78 -45.36 -13.68
CA HIS A 629 -2.36 -45.71 -15.03
C HIS A 629 -1.53 -46.99 -14.99
N LEU A 630 -1.79 -47.91 -15.91
CA LEU A 630 -0.95 -49.08 -16.09
C LEU A 630 0.31 -48.66 -16.86
N MET A 631 1.47 -48.84 -16.25
CA MET A 631 2.73 -48.44 -16.86
C MET A 631 3.91 -49.29 -16.38
N THR A 632 5.03 -49.18 -17.08
CA THR A 632 6.31 -49.70 -16.59
C THR A 632 6.78 -48.92 -15.35
N PRO A 633 7.47 -49.55 -14.37
CA PRO A 633 7.90 -48.89 -13.13
C PRO A 633 8.68 -47.57 -13.32
N ASP A 634 9.45 -47.45 -14.41
CA ASP A 634 10.18 -46.25 -14.81
C ASP A 634 9.31 -45.11 -15.39
N ARG A 635 7.99 -45.33 -15.50
CA ARG A 635 7.00 -44.41 -16.08
C ARG A 635 7.17 -44.10 -17.57
N VAL A 636 8.01 -44.84 -18.29
CA VAL A 636 8.32 -44.57 -19.69
C VAL A 636 7.28 -45.14 -20.66
N ARG A 637 6.80 -46.37 -20.42
CA ARG A 637 5.82 -47.04 -21.30
C ARG A 637 4.44 -47.13 -20.66
N GLN A 638 3.45 -46.63 -21.39
CA GLN A 638 2.03 -46.60 -21.01
C GLN A 638 1.08 -47.14 -22.10
N TYR A 639 1.64 -47.56 -23.24
CA TYR A 639 0.91 -48.16 -24.36
C TYR A 639 1.41 -49.58 -24.61
N PHE A 640 0.50 -50.53 -24.71
CA PHE A 640 0.77 -51.96 -24.86
C PHE A 640 -0.09 -52.57 -25.97
N TYR A 641 0.36 -53.70 -26.51
CA TYR A 641 -0.24 -54.36 -27.66
C TYR A 641 -0.21 -55.88 -27.50
N ASP A 642 -1.28 -56.57 -27.91
CA ASP A 642 -1.39 -58.04 -27.87
C ASP A 642 -1.12 -58.65 -26.48
N LYS A 643 -1.48 -57.91 -25.42
CA LYS A 643 -1.36 -58.32 -24.03
C LYS A 643 -2.74 -58.45 -23.39
N ARG A 644 -2.81 -59.26 -22.34
CA ARG A 644 -3.98 -59.38 -21.47
C ARG A 644 -3.56 -59.11 -20.03
N ILE A 645 -4.44 -58.44 -19.29
CA ILE A 645 -4.26 -58.17 -17.87
C ILE A 645 -5.56 -58.46 -17.13
N GLN A 646 -5.44 -59.02 -15.93
CA GLN A 646 -6.54 -59.29 -15.02
C GLN A 646 -6.12 -59.00 -13.58
N GLY A 647 -7.05 -58.51 -12.77
CA GLY A 647 -6.87 -58.38 -11.34
C GLY A 647 -8.11 -57.86 -10.64
N THR A 648 -7.91 -57.34 -9.43
CA THR A 648 -8.99 -56.88 -8.57
C THR A 648 -8.66 -55.50 -8.00
N ILE A 649 -9.65 -54.61 -7.92
CA ILE A 649 -9.54 -53.34 -7.22
C ILE A 649 -10.12 -53.53 -5.82
N HIS A 650 -9.25 -53.49 -4.82
CA HIS A 650 -9.64 -53.63 -3.42
C HIS A 650 -10.01 -52.28 -2.83
N CYS A 651 -11.28 -52.08 -2.51
CA CYS A 651 -11.80 -50.88 -1.87
C CYS A 651 -12.22 -51.16 -0.43
N LYS A 652 -11.75 -50.34 0.51
CA LYS A 652 -12.16 -50.44 1.93
C LYS A 652 -13.65 -50.07 2.15
N GLY A 653 -14.22 -49.28 1.25
CA GLY A 653 -15.60 -48.81 1.29
C GLY A 653 -15.78 -47.54 0.46
N ASP A 654 -17.00 -47.03 0.42
CA ASP A 654 -17.33 -45.78 -0.29
C ASP A 654 -16.90 -44.55 0.52
N ILE A 655 -16.58 -43.46 -0.16
CA ILE A 655 -16.17 -42.22 0.50
C ILE A 655 -17.39 -41.31 0.72
N SER A 656 -17.43 -40.64 1.88
CA SER A 656 -18.42 -39.59 2.14
C SER A 656 -17.78 -38.40 2.84
N TRP A 657 -18.25 -37.20 2.52
CA TRP A 657 -17.75 -35.95 3.09
C TRP A 657 -18.64 -35.54 4.27
N GLN A 658 -18.04 -35.45 5.45
CA GLN A 658 -18.70 -34.99 6.68
C GLN A 658 -18.28 -33.56 6.97
N ALA A 659 -19.21 -32.72 7.39
CA ALA A 659 -18.89 -31.35 7.77
C ALA A 659 -18.06 -31.34 9.07
N LEU A 660 -16.96 -30.61 9.08
CA LEU A 660 -16.20 -30.32 10.30
C LEU A 660 -16.67 -28.98 10.84
N ALA A 661 -17.35 -28.97 11.98
CA ALA A 661 -17.78 -27.73 12.61
C ALA A 661 -16.56 -26.87 12.99
N GLN A 662 -16.60 -25.59 12.62
CA GLN A 662 -15.58 -24.61 12.95
C GLN A 662 -16.17 -23.53 13.86
N SER A 663 -15.40 -23.06 14.82
CA SER A 663 -15.77 -21.90 15.63
C SER A 663 -15.39 -20.61 14.91
N VAL A 664 -16.17 -19.55 15.12
CA VAL A 664 -15.80 -18.22 14.62
C VAL A 664 -14.52 -17.77 15.33
N THR A 665 -13.51 -17.38 14.54
CA THR A 665 -12.19 -16.95 15.01
C THR A 665 -11.74 -15.72 14.23
N ASP A 666 -10.90 -14.92 14.88
CA ASP A 666 -10.06 -13.87 14.33
C ASP A 666 -8.98 -14.36 13.35
N ARG A 667 -8.70 -15.67 13.30
CA ARG A 667 -7.74 -16.30 12.37
C ARG A 667 -8.44 -17.29 11.42
N PRO A 668 -9.31 -16.83 10.51
CA PRO A 668 -10.14 -17.71 9.67
C PRO A 668 -9.36 -18.55 8.65
N TRP A 669 -8.05 -18.34 8.49
CA TRP A 669 -7.16 -19.20 7.69
C TRP A 669 -6.57 -20.38 8.46
N LEU A 670 -6.85 -20.48 9.77
CA LEU A 670 -6.41 -21.56 10.65
C LEU A 670 -7.60 -22.44 11.04
N ILE A 671 -7.69 -23.61 10.43
CA ILE A 671 -8.78 -24.57 10.66
C ILE A 671 -8.45 -25.43 11.87
N ASP A 672 -9.34 -25.48 12.84
CA ASP A 672 -9.18 -26.33 14.02
C ASP A 672 -9.48 -27.79 13.69
N LEU A 673 -8.46 -28.64 13.79
CA LEU A 673 -8.58 -30.09 13.55
C LEU A 673 -8.69 -30.92 14.84
N GLN A 674 -8.81 -30.29 16.02
CA GLN A 674 -8.72 -31.00 17.30
C GLN A 674 -9.69 -32.19 17.40
N SER A 675 -10.95 -32.01 17.02
CA SER A 675 -11.96 -33.08 17.07
C SER A 675 -11.66 -34.22 16.11
N TRP A 676 -11.15 -33.90 14.91
CA TRP A 676 -10.78 -34.92 13.93
C TRP A 676 -9.54 -35.73 14.34
N LEU A 677 -8.55 -35.07 14.94
CA LEU A 677 -7.34 -35.72 15.45
C LEU A 677 -7.62 -36.64 16.64
N THR A 678 -8.61 -36.33 17.48
CA THR A 678 -8.98 -37.20 18.61
C THR A 678 -9.77 -38.42 18.16
N ASP A 679 -10.58 -38.27 17.12
CA ASP A 679 -11.50 -39.31 16.67
C ASP A 679 -10.85 -40.28 15.65
N THR A 680 -9.62 -39.99 15.22
CA THR A 680 -8.93 -40.73 14.16
C THR A 680 -7.45 -40.95 14.45
N ASP A 681 -6.88 -42.04 13.92
CA ASP A 681 -5.42 -42.29 13.94
C ASP A 681 -4.68 -41.59 12.77
N TYR A 682 -5.37 -40.76 11.99
CA TYR A 682 -4.85 -40.14 10.76
C TYR A 682 -3.70 -39.15 11.01
N GLY A 683 -3.54 -38.64 12.24
CA GLY A 683 -2.45 -37.72 12.58
C GLY A 683 -1.04 -38.27 12.28
N LYS A 684 -0.89 -39.60 12.14
CA LYS A 684 0.39 -40.28 11.83
C LYS A 684 0.64 -40.45 10.33
N GLU A 685 -0.32 -40.14 9.48
CA GLU A 685 -0.19 -40.29 8.03
C GLU A 685 0.67 -39.17 7.40
N PRO A 686 1.16 -39.35 6.17
CA PRO A 686 1.94 -38.34 5.46
C PRO A 686 1.13 -37.05 5.24
N SER A 687 1.74 -35.89 5.53
CA SER A 687 1.10 -34.58 5.38
C SER A 687 0.69 -34.26 3.95
N LYS A 688 1.43 -34.78 2.96
CA LYS A 688 1.11 -34.65 1.53
C LYS A 688 -0.27 -35.20 1.14
N ASP A 689 -0.84 -36.07 1.97
CA ASP A 689 -2.15 -36.68 1.73
C ASP A 689 -3.29 -35.85 2.35
N LEU A 690 -3.01 -34.78 3.11
CA LEU A 690 -4.02 -33.86 3.66
C LEU A 690 -5.06 -33.36 2.65
N PRO A 691 -4.68 -32.97 1.41
CA PRO A 691 -5.65 -32.57 0.39
C PRO A 691 -6.64 -33.68 -0.01
N ASN A 692 -6.31 -34.94 0.25
CA ASN A 692 -7.22 -36.07 -0.01
C ASN A 692 -8.24 -36.24 1.13
N TYR A 693 -7.91 -35.79 2.34
CA TYR A 693 -8.75 -35.92 3.53
C TYR A 693 -9.68 -34.74 3.76
N PHE A 694 -9.35 -33.56 3.24
CA PHE A 694 -10.09 -32.33 3.51
C PHE A 694 -10.54 -31.60 2.24
N ARG A 695 -11.74 -31.04 2.30
CA ARG A 695 -12.23 -30.01 1.39
C ARG A 695 -12.49 -28.75 2.19
N VAL A 696 -11.86 -27.66 1.76
CA VAL A 696 -11.99 -26.35 2.38
C VAL A 696 -12.48 -25.39 1.32
N GLU A 697 -13.55 -24.67 1.61
CA GLU A 697 -14.17 -23.69 0.72
C GLU A 697 -14.31 -22.34 1.44
N ASP A 698 -14.18 -21.26 0.68
CA ASP A 698 -14.54 -19.92 1.15
C ASP A 698 -16.07 -19.72 1.15
N ALA A 699 -16.52 -18.53 1.57
CA ALA A 699 -17.95 -18.21 1.67
C ALA A 699 -18.67 -18.23 0.30
N GLN A 700 -17.93 -18.18 -0.81
CA GLN A 700 -18.44 -18.23 -2.17
C GLN A 700 -18.44 -19.67 -2.73
N GLY A 701 -17.96 -20.65 -1.97
CA GLY A 701 -17.84 -22.04 -2.41
C GLY A 701 -16.61 -22.29 -3.28
N LYS A 702 -15.65 -21.36 -3.34
CA LYS A 702 -14.39 -21.58 -4.06
C LYS A 702 -13.45 -22.42 -3.19
N PRO A 703 -12.79 -23.44 -3.74
CA PRO A 703 -11.84 -24.26 -2.98
C PRO A 703 -10.62 -23.44 -2.54
N LEU A 704 -10.23 -23.60 -1.28
CA LEU A 704 -9.01 -23.06 -0.69
C LEU A 704 -7.90 -24.11 -0.71
N THR A 705 -6.65 -23.66 -0.83
CA THR A 705 -5.50 -24.55 -0.86
C THR A 705 -4.94 -24.73 0.55
N ILE A 706 -4.61 -25.98 0.89
CA ILE A 706 -3.91 -26.31 2.14
C ILE A 706 -2.44 -25.92 1.99
N ARG A 707 -1.93 -25.18 2.96
CA ARG A 707 -0.52 -24.77 3.03
C ARG A 707 0.26 -25.80 3.83
N LEU A 708 1.34 -26.30 3.25
CA LEU A 708 2.25 -27.25 3.88
C LEU A 708 3.69 -26.70 3.83
N PRO A 709 4.56 -27.09 4.77
CA PRO A 709 5.99 -26.81 4.67
C PRO A 709 6.60 -27.49 3.44
N GLU A 710 7.71 -26.96 2.91
CA GLU A 710 8.41 -27.54 1.74
C GLU A 710 9.04 -28.92 2.02
N ALA A 711 9.14 -29.35 3.27
CA ALA A 711 9.74 -30.63 3.65
C ALA A 711 8.91 -31.84 3.15
N SER A 712 9.57 -32.78 2.49
CA SER A 712 8.93 -33.85 1.71
C SER A 712 8.36 -35.04 2.52
N GLU A 713 8.68 -35.16 3.81
CA GLU A 713 8.35 -36.37 4.61
C GLU A 713 7.88 -36.04 6.04
N LEU A 714 7.00 -35.05 6.19
CA LEU A 714 6.36 -34.76 7.48
C LEU A 714 5.04 -35.52 7.63
N ARG A 715 4.67 -35.82 8.87
CA ARG A 715 3.35 -36.33 9.24
C ARG A 715 2.35 -35.21 9.40
N ILE A 716 1.06 -35.54 9.35
CA ILE A 716 -0.01 -34.57 9.52
C ILE A 716 0.16 -33.77 10.82
N ASN A 717 0.37 -34.43 11.96
CA ASN A 717 0.52 -33.74 13.24
C ASN A 717 1.77 -32.84 13.36
N GLU A 718 2.77 -33.02 12.49
CA GLU A 718 4.02 -32.25 12.48
C GLU A 718 3.90 -30.97 11.63
N VAL A 719 2.90 -30.88 10.75
CA VAL A 719 2.68 -29.71 9.89
C VAL A 719 1.61 -28.75 10.40
N LEU A 720 0.92 -29.10 11.49
CA LEU A 720 -0.11 -28.25 12.08
C LEU A 720 0.50 -27.15 12.94
N VAL A 721 -0.05 -25.95 12.81
CA VAL A 721 0.27 -24.81 13.68
C VAL A 721 -0.20 -25.16 15.09
N ASP A 722 0.70 -25.00 16.07
CA ASP A 722 0.50 -25.39 17.47
C ASP A 722 0.06 -26.85 17.65
N GLY A 723 0.34 -27.74 16.68
CA GLY A 723 -0.09 -29.14 16.69
C GLY A 723 -1.60 -29.35 16.51
N ARG A 724 -2.36 -28.31 16.15
CA ARG A 724 -3.83 -28.31 16.13
C ARG A 724 -4.44 -27.73 14.87
N TYR A 725 -3.84 -26.65 14.34
CA TYR A 725 -4.47 -25.85 13.30
C TYR A 725 -3.88 -26.13 11.91
N LEU A 726 -4.74 -26.37 10.94
CA LEU A 726 -4.37 -26.50 9.53
C LEU A 726 -4.43 -25.14 8.84
N SER A 727 -3.33 -24.73 8.19
CA SER A 727 -3.24 -23.46 7.48
C SER A 727 -3.75 -23.56 6.05
N VAL A 728 -4.54 -22.58 5.62
CA VAL A 728 -5.06 -22.47 4.26
C VAL A 728 -4.83 -21.08 3.64
N THR A 729 -5.07 -20.95 2.34
CA THR A 729 -4.78 -19.73 1.56
C THR A 729 -5.82 -18.60 1.70
N GLY A 730 -6.86 -18.76 2.52
CA GLY A 730 -7.91 -17.73 2.67
C GLY A 730 -8.81 -17.98 3.87
N ALA A 731 -9.85 -17.15 4.02
CA ALA A 731 -10.85 -17.32 5.07
C ALA A 731 -11.74 -18.55 4.80
N ALA A 732 -11.56 -19.60 5.59
CA ALA A 732 -12.35 -20.82 5.49
C ALA A 732 -13.79 -20.58 6.00
N ALA A 733 -14.78 -20.88 5.17
CA ALA A 733 -16.19 -20.81 5.55
C ALA A 733 -16.82 -22.20 5.71
N LYS A 734 -16.38 -23.17 4.90
CA LYS A 734 -16.87 -24.54 4.94
C LYS A 734 -15.72 -25.52 4.91
N VAL A 735 -15.69 -26.39 5.92
CA VAL A 735 -14.67 -27.43 6.04
C VAL A 735 -15.38 -28.77 6.09
N SER A 736 -14.93 -29.70 5.26
CA SER A 736 -15.42 -31.08 5.26
C SER A 736 -14.24 -32.04 5.27
N TYR A 737 -14.40 -33.16 5.95
CA TYR A 737 -13.41 -34.23 6.00
C TYR A 737 -13.99 -35.53 5.44
N MET A 738 -13.11 -36.35 4.86
CA MET A 738 -13.48 -37.62 4.27
C MET A 738 -13.64 -38.70 5.34
N THR A 739 -14.68 -39.52 5.19
CA THR A 739 -14.88 -40.76 5.93
C THR A 739 -15.10 -41.92 4.95
N ILE A 740 -14.74 -43.13 5.35
CA ILE A 740 -14.87 -44.34 4.53
C ILE A 740 -15.89 -45.27 5.20
N SER A 741 -16.87 -45.76 4.44
CA SER A 741 -17.81 -46.77 4.94
C SER A 741 -17.09 -48.08 5.29
N LYS A 742 -17.64 -48.88 6.20
CA LYS A 742 -17.04 -50.16 6.63
C LYS A 742 -17.50 -51.35 5.78
N ASP A 743 -17.84 -51.10 4.51
CA ASP A 743 -18.34 -52.11 3.58
C ASP A 743 -17.30 -52.31 2.47
N PRO A 744 -16.31 -53.20 2.67
CA PRO A 744 -15.29 -53.44 1.67
C PRO A 744 -15.91 -54.04 0.40
N VAL A 745 -15.41 -53.59 -0.75
CA VAL A 745 -15.88 -54.01 -2.07
C VAL A 745 -14.67 -54.35 -2.93
N ASP A 746 -14.73 -55.51 -3.57
CA ASP A 746 -13.75 -55.95 -4.55
C ASP A 746 -14.36 -55.84 -5.96
N ILE A 747 -13.68 -55.11 -6.85
CA ILE A 747 -14.12 -54.92 -8.23
C ILE A 747 -13.16 -55.67 -9.15
N PRO A 748 -13.56 -56.82 -9.73
CA PRO A 748 -12.72 -57.53 -10.67
C PRO A 748 -12.61 -56.74 -11.97
N TYR A 749 -11.43 -56.79 -12.58
CA TYR A 749 -11.21 -56.21 -13.91
C TYR A 749 -10.43 -57.16 -14.81
N GLU A 750 -10.75 -57.08 -16.10
CA GLU A 750 -10.05 -57.78 -17.15
C GLU A 750 -9.99 -56.89 -18.39
N PHE A 751 -8.82 -56.84 -19.04
CA PHE A 751 -8.63 -56.07 -20.26
C PHE A 751 -7.66 -56.76 -21.23
N THR A 752 -7.98 -56.70 -22.52
CA THR A 752 -7.11 -57.17 -23.61
C THR A 752 -6.76 -56.00 -24.52
N PHE A 753 -5.46 -55.72 -24.66
CA PHE A 753 -4.94 -54.64 -25.50
C PHE A 753 -5.09 -54.98 -26.98
N LYS A 754 -5.46 -53.98 -27.79
CA LYS A 754 -5.56 -54.15 -29.24
C LYS A 754 -4.19 -54.50 -29.86
N PRO A 755 -4.17 -55.25 -30.97
CA PRO A 755 -2.94 -55.54 -31.70
C PRO A 755 -2.27 -54.25 -32.19
N LEU A 756 -0.97 -54.33 -32.48
CA LEU A 756 -0.29 -53.24 -33.21
C LEU A 756 -1.04 -52.94 -34.52
N PRO A 757 -1.29 -51.66 -34.85
CA PRO A 757 -1.92 -51.26 -36.11
C PRO A 757 -1.22 -51.79 -37.36
#